data_AF-A0A9P1BEV7-F1
#
_entry.id   AF-A0A9P1BEV7-F1
#
_cell.length_a   1.000
_cell.length_b   1.000
_cell.length_c   1.000
_cell.angle_alpha   90.00
_cell.angle_beta   90.00
_cell.angle_gamma   90.00
#
_symmetry.space_group_name_H-M   'P 1'
#
loop_
_entity.id
_entity.type
_entity.pdbx_description
1 polymer ?
#
loop_
_entity_poly.entity_id
_entity_poly.type
_entity_poly.pdbx_seq_one_letter_code
_entity_poly.pdbx_strand_id
1 'polypeptide(L)'
;MPHSVTQTPANGGPITVQALADFLETLEEAGQLVRIPVEVDPSEEIAAITTQVAVRGGPALLFEKVRGHRLAIVSNLLGSEDRVCRAMGAESVTALQERVASLWQPAQTPATGWLGKLRGGNSGDSLAPPQPRSVRNAPCQQIVQLGSDVDLGTWPLVAQSAGETGPSLVGGLVYTIDPESGVRHVTRCNLQMVGPRQLAPSWHSFSAAARDLAACEARGESMPVAVMLGGDPSHTLVAATLFEADWDVVAWTSHLTGQPGELARCRTHGLEVPAEAEMVIEGLVDPAIQHEQPSTSTAATGYYRDLLGQPVVEVSAITHRNGPILPVNIDATARQNEQAVLGRVATRMFLPLLQRAVPEVVDIALPYGDAARSFAAASMKKAYPMQARNVAGGLWNVPWLMGLKMLVLVDEDVDVHDTTGVLHAVATQVDPRRDVWVEDAASHPLNHAAGLPGVGSRMVIDATAKSTAERGGVWPAKVALSAEVSELLRKRWAEYGLPERTVMAVDKSADRVRTMFGEIAGRYDFLNHLLSMNVDRYWRWRTVRLVPPEESAPILDMCTGTGDLALAYYRASSDETPVVGADFCHPMLVIGADKGRKAGANGRLNFIEADARRLPFPDDMFQIVSVAFGLRNVEDTDGGLREMARVCRPGGRVAVLEFSMPGWQPFKGIYSWYFRNVLPRIGQALARNRQEAYSYLPASVGEFPSGEEFAERMRAVGLRKVKYYPFTLGVVLKQELGIEVDLENFDPKLMTLEGTAFAKEDAERSVWEDGPGGAPSVRAVRPQGRTAGQVHYYHFSDYMAPIASGTFRNEGMVICPCSGATVSAVAHASSQNLVHRAADVQLKERRKLVIVPREAPMSSIQLRNLCLCSEAGAVVLPASPGWYHGVNSVMDLVDFVVSRICDQLGVDNDLIQRWGE
;
A
#
# COMPACT_ATOMS: atom_id res chain seq x y z
N MET A 1 31.26 50.65 5.51
CA MET A 1 30.43 50.80 6.73
C MET A 1 30.08 49.41 7.22
N PRO A 2 30.07 49.08 8.51
CA PRO A 2 29.80 47.71 8.92
C PRO A 2 28.31 47.43 8.73
N HIS A 3 28.02 46.46 7.87
CA HIS A 3 26.69 45.90 7.68
C HIS A 3 26.25 45.23 8.99
N SER A 4 24.99 45.49 9.38
CA SER A 4 24.38 44.90 10.56
C SER A 4 24.30 43.38 10.39
N VAL A 5 25.01 42.66 11.26
CA VAL A 5 24.88 41.23 11.48
C VAL A 5 23.44 40.94 11.91
N THR A 6 22.66 40.30 11.05
CA THR A 6 21.40 39.66 11.45
C THR A 6 21.73 38.53 12.42
N GLN A 7 21.24 38.66 13.66
CA GLN A 7 21.45 37.68 14.72
C GLN A 7 20.94 36.30 14.31
N THR A 8 21.80 35.30 14.40
CA THR A 8 21.45 33.88 14.39
C THR A 8 20.46 33.60 15.54
N PRO A 9 19.30 32.95 15.31
CA PRO A 9 18.46 32.55 16.43
C PRO A 9 19.11 31.39 17.16
N ALA A 10 19.36 31.55 18.46
CA ALA A 10 19.88 30.50 19.35
C ALA A 10 18.86 29.37 19.68
N ASN A 11 17.81 29.22 18.87
CA ASN A 11 16.77 28.20 19.01
C ASN A 11 16.63 27.51 17.65
N GLY A 12 16.70 26.17 17.62
CA GLY A 12 16.58 25.34 16.40
C GLY A 12 15.21 25.44 15.71
N GLY A 13 14.93 26.57 15.09
CA GLY A 13 13.83 26.77 14.15
C GLY A 13 14.24 26.39 12.72
N PRO A 14 13.26 26.19 11.81
CA PRO A 14 13.53 25.80 10.42
C PRO A 14 14.40 26.84 9.71
N ILE A 15 15.49 26.38 9.10
CA ILE A 15 16.39 27.17 8.26
C ILE A 15 15.57 27.72 7.09
N THR A 16 15.43 29.04 7.01
CA THR A 16 14.66 29.72 5.96
C THR A 16 15.61 30.09 4.84
N VAL A 17 15.74 29.24 3.83
CA VAL A 17 16.57 29.50 2.66
C VAL A 17 15.74 30.31 1.67
N GLN A 18 15.86 31.65 1.69
CA GLN A 18 15.10 32.52 0.78
C GLN A 18 15.88 32.87 -0.49
N ALA A 19 17.17 32.57 -0.56
CA ALA A 19 18.00 32.82 -1.74
C ALA A 19 19.10 31.76 -1.89
N LEU A 20 19.59 31.57 -3.13
CA LEU A 20 20.68 30.64 -3.42
C LEU A 20 21.95 30.96 -2.61
N ALA A 21 22.30 32.24 -2.47
CA ALA A 21 23.47 32.67 -1.71
C ALA A 21 23.44 32.20 -0.25
N ASP A 22 22.31 32.35 0.45
CA ASP A 22 22.12 31.91 1.83
C ASP A 22 22.24 30.38 1.93
N PHE A 23 21.76 29.66 0.90
CA PHE A 23 21.92 28.21 0.83
C PHE A 23 23.39 27.80 0.69
N LEU A 24 24.14 28.48 -0.18
CA LEU A 24 25.57 28.19 -0.38
C LEU A 24 26.37 28.45 0.90
N GLU A 25 26.07 29.51 1.64
CA GLU A 25 26.68 29.78 2.95
C GLU A 25 26.35 28.66 3.95
N THR A 26 25.09 28.24 4.01
CA THR A 26 24.66 27.11 4.86
C THR A 26 25.40 25.81 4.51
N LEU A 27 25.61 25.54 3.22
CA LEU A 27 26.35 24.36 2.77
C LEU A 27 27.85 24.48 3.08
N GLU A 28 28.42 25.69 2.97
CA GLU A 28 29.82 25.95 3.29
C GLU A 28 30.09 25.74 4.79
N GLU A 29 29.23 26.26 5.67
CA GLU A 29 29.29 26.04 7.12
C GLU A 29 29.17 24.56 7.50
N ALA A 30 28.34 23.80 6.76
CA ALA A 30 28.16 22.37 6.96
C ALA A 30 29.29 21.51 6.33
N GLY A 31 30.28 22.10 5.67
CA GLY A 31 31.34 21.37 4.96
C GLY A 31 30.84 20.60 3.73
N GLN A 32 29.69 21.02 3.16
CA GLN A 32 29.02 20.41 2.03
C GLN A 32 29.11 21.22 0.73
N LEU A 33 29.86 22.33 0.73
CA LEU A 33 30.22 23.10 -0.46
C LEU A 33 31.75 23.14 -0.60
N VAL A 34 32.24 22.97 -1.83
CA VAL A 34 33.65 23.20 -2.18
C VAL A 34 33.75 24.30 -3.22
N ARG A 35 34.52 25.34 -2.91
CA ARG A 35 34.89 26.41 -3.85
C ARG A 35 36.08 25.98 -4.70
N ILE A 36 35.98 26.19 -6.00
CA ILE A 36 37.00 25.86 -6.99
C ILE A 36 37.52 27.19 -7.58
N PRO A 37 38.65 27.71 -7.07
CA PRO A 37 39.19 29.02 -7.49
C PRO A 37 40.08 28.95 -8.74
N VAL A 38 40.36 27.74 -9.23
CA VAL A 38 41.12 27.47 -10.45
C VAL A 38 40.21 27.68 -11.65
N GLU A 39 40.75 28.23 -12.74
CA GLU A 39 39.99 28.39 -13.99
C GLU A 39 39.61 27.03 -14.57
N VAL A 40 38.34 26.86 -14.91
CA VAL A 40 37.79 25.64 -15.54
C VAL A 40 37.08 25.97 -16.85
N ASP A 41 37.09 25.02 -17.78
CA ASP A 41 36.41 25.11 -19.06
C ASP A 41 34.92 24.71 -18.94
N PRO A 42 33.96 25.54 -19.40
CA PRO A 42 32.55 25.15 -19.45
C PRO A 42 32.27 24.04 -20.48
N SER A 43 33.20 23.77 -21.40
CA SER A 43 33.15 22.66 -22.32
C SER A 43 33.73 21.40 -21.67
N GLU A 44 32.85 20.49 -21.24
CA GLU A 44 33.13 19.16 -20.69
C GLU A 44 33.82 19.12 -19.31
N GLU A 45 34.75 20.02 -19.00
CA GLU A 45 35.55 19.96 -17.76
C GLU A 45 34.68 20.10 -16.50
N ILE A 46 33.78 21.11 -16.45
CA ILE A 46 32.82 21.27 -15.35
C ILE A 46 31.95 20.01 -15.19
N ALA A 47 31.45 19.46 -16.29
CA ALA A 47 30.61 18.27 -16.28
C ALA A 47 31.39 17.05 -15.75
N ALA A 48 32.62 16.83 -16.22
CA ALA A 48 33.48 15.74 -15.81
C ALA A 48 33.82 15.80 -14.30
N ILE A 49 34.19 16.99 -13.80
CA ILE A 49 34.46 17.19 -12.36
C ILE A 49 33.19 16.90 -11.55
N THR A 50 32.06 17.48 -11.95
CA THR A 50 30.77 17.31 -11.28
C THR A 50 30.38 15.84 -11.20
N THR A 51 30.49 15.11 -12.31
CA THR A 51 30.20 13.68 -12.38
C THR A 51 31.09 12.85 -11.43
N GLN A 52 32.40 13.10 -11.40
CA GLN A 52 33.31 12.37 -10.51
C GLN A 52 32.99 12.58 -9.02
N VAL A 53 32.53 13.78 -8.68
CA VAL A 53 32.11 14.14 -7.31
C VAL A 53 30.75 13.52 -6.98
N ALA A 54 29.76 13.65 -7.87
CA ALA A 54 28.40 13.16 -7.65
C ALA A 54 28.34 11.64 -7.48
N VAL A 55 29.11 10.88 -8.27
CA VAL A 55 29.17 9.40 -8.18
C VAL A 55 29.65 8.89 -6.81
N ARG A 56 30.38 9.73 -6.07
CA ARG A 56 30.90 9.43 -4.72
C ARG A 56 30.07 10.07 -3.61
N GLY A 57 28.91 10.66 -3.93
CA GLY A 57 28.08 11.38 -2.97
C GLY A 57 28.74 12.65 -2.41
N GLY A 58 29.61 13.28 -3.21
CA GLY A 58 30.42 14.42 -2.77
C GLY A 58 29.64 15.75 -2.59
N PRO A 59 30.36 16.82 -2.21
CA PRO A 59 29.78 18.13 -1.92
C PRO A 59 29.22 18.83 -3.18
N ALA A 60 28.47 19.90 -2.96
CA ALA A 60 28.18 20.89 -4.01
C ALA A 60 29.49 21.57 -4.44
N LEU A 61 29.56 22.04 -5.69
CA LEU A 61 30.76 22.64 -6.26
C LEU A 61 30.46 24.04 -6.75
N LEU A 62 31.23 25.03 -6.29
CA LEU A 62 31.17 26.41 -6.79
C LEU A 62 32.43 26.72 -7.60
N PHE A 63 32.29 26.80 -8.92
CA PHE A 63 33.35 27.18 -9.85
C PHE A 63 33.40 28.70 -9.99
N GLU A 64 34.42 29.31 -9.38
CA GLU A 64 34.52 30.78 -9.28
C GLU A 64 35.09 31.43 -10.54
N LYS A 65 35.85 30.67 -11.34
CA LYS A 65 36.48 31.15 -12.58
C LYS A 65 36.17 30.21 -13.72
N VAL A 66 35.28 30.66 -14.60
CA VAL A 66 34.91 29.91 -15.80
C VAL A 66 35.57 30.58 -17.00
N ARG A 67 36.35 29.81 -17.78
CA ARG A 67 37.13 30.32 -18.91
C ARG A 67 36.25 31.14 -19.86
N GLY A 68 36.67 32.37 -20.14
CA GLY A 68 35.96 33.25 -21.09
C GLY A 68 34.69 33.92 -20.54
N HIS A 69 34.30 33.63 -19.30
CA HIS A 69 33.06 34.16 -18.70
C HIS A 69 33.32 34.83 -17.35
N ARG A 70 32.41 35.74 -16.97
CA ARG A 70 32.46 36.45 -15.67
C ARG A 70 31.62 35.80 -14.59
N LEU A 71 30.69 34.94 -14.97
CA LEU A 71 29.73 34.32 -14.06
C LEU A 71 30.31 33.05 -13.45
N ALA A 72 30.07 32.87 -12.15
CA ALA A 72 30.38 31.63 -11.45
C ALA A 72 29.30 30.57 -11.74
N ILE A 73 29.71 29.31 -11.74
CA ILE A 73 28.78 28.17 -11.87
C ILE A 73 28.70 27.42 -10.55
N VAL A 74 27.50 27.02 -10.14
CA VAL A 74 27.31 26.02 -9.08
C VAL A 74 26.75 24.73 -9.67
N SER A 75 27.28 23.59 -9.26
CA SER A 75 26.78 22.27 -9.66
C SER A 75 26.67 21.30 -8.48
N ASN A 76 25.98 20.18 -8.68
CA ASN A 76 25.75 19.14 -7.68
C ASN A 76 25.07 19.70 -6.40
N LEU A 77 24.26 20.75 -6.56
CA LEU A 77 23.69 21.54 -5.47
C LEU A 77 22.82 20.67 -4.56
N LEU A 78 21.91 19.90 -5.16
CA LEU A 78 21.01 18.96 -4.50
C LEU A 78 21.48 17.50 -4.61
N GLY A 79 22.79 17.29 -4.76
CA GLY A 79 23.42 15.98 -4.96
C GLY A 79 23.47 15.03 -3.75
N SER A 80 22.76 15.31 -2.67
CA SER A 80 22.63 14.41 -1.52
C SER A 80 21.29 14.58 -0.80
N GLU A 81 20.79 13.54 -0.15
CA GLU A 81 19.51 13.59 0.56
C GLU A 81 19.49 14.65 1.67
N ASP A 82 20.61 14.82 2.38
CA ASP A 82 20.78 15.85 3.41
C ASP A 82 20.63 17.26 2.82
N ARG A 83 21.29 17.55 1.69
CA ARG A 83 21.15 18.84 1.00
C ARG A 83 19.72 19.09 0.50
N VAL A 84 19.03 18.05 0.02
CA VAL A 84 17.61 18.16 -0.36
C VAL A 84 16.74 18.48 0.85
N CYS A 85 16.94 17.80 1.98
CA CYS A 85 16.19 18.06 3.21
C CYS A 85 16.43 19.50 3.72
N ARG A 86 17.69 19.96 3.72
CA ARG A 86 18.07 21.34 4.08
C ARG A 86 17.40 22.37 3.18
N ALA A 87 17.41 22.17 1.86
CA ALA A 87 16.74 23.05 0.91
C ALA A 87 15.23 23.16 1.18
N MET A 88 14.61 22.07 1.64
CA MET A 88 13.19 22.06 2.01
C MET A 88 12.92 22.51 3.46
N GLY A 89 13.94 22.97 4.18
CA GLY A 89 13.83 23.33 5.59
C GLY A 89 13.35 22.18 6.48
N ALA A 90 13.73 20.94 6.17
CA ALA A 90 13.35 19.72 6.88
C ALA A 90 14.57 19.01 7.47
N GLU A 91 14.40 18.41 8.64
CA GLU A 91 15.47 17.68 9.34
C GLU A 91 15.77 16.30 8.74
N SER A 92 14.79 15.73 8.03
CA SER A 92 14.90 14.41 7.41
C SER A 92 13.86 14.23 6.32
N VAL A 93 14.06 13.20 5.49
CA VAL A 93 13.08 12.75 4.50
C VAL A 93 11.76 12.35 5.17
N THR A 94 11.80 11.77 6.38
CA THR A 94 10.60 11.42 7.15
C THR A 94 9.79 12.66 7.53
N ALA A 95 10.45 13.76 7.91
CA ALA A 95 9.75 15.02 8.18
C ALA A 95 9.05 15.56 6.92
N LEU A 96 9.64 15.39 5.73
CA LEU A 96 9.00 15.73 4.46
C LEU A 96 7.78 14.85 4.17
N GLN A 97 7.87 13.54 4.44
CA GLN A 97 6.73 12.63 4.32
C GLN A 97 5.55 13.05 5.18
N GLU A 98 5.81 13.46 6.43
CA GLU A 98 4.77 13.94 7.36
C GLU A 98 4.10 15.22 6.85
N ARG A 99 4.88 16.16 6.30
CA ARG A 99 4.35 17.38 5.68
C ARG A 99 3.43 17.06 4.50
N VAL A 100 3.86 16.18 3.58
CA VAL A 100 3.03 15.77 2.43
C VAL A 100 1.79 14.97 2.85
N ALA A 101 1.91 14.13 3.89
CA ALA A 101 0.75 13.42 4.42
C ALA A 101 -0.28 14.37 5.07
N SER A 102 0.19 15.47 5.67
CA SER A 102 -0.69 16.48 6.30
C SER A 102 -1.55 17.24 5.29
N LEU A 103 -1.00 17.50 4.10
CA LEU A 103 -1.66 18.17 2.98
C LEU A 103 -2.93 17.45 2.50
N TRP A 104 -2.95 16.14 2.62
CA TRP A 104 -4.00 15.29 2.06
C TRP A 104 -4.99 14.78 3.11
N GLN A 105 -4.95 15.35 4.32
CA GLN A 105 -6.04 15.15 5.27
C GLN A 105 -7.29 15.83 4.69
N PRO A 106 -8.42 15.11 4.54
CA PRO A 106 -9.64 15.74 4.05
C PRO A 106 -9.95 16.91 4.98
N ALA A 107 -10.02 18.12 4.40
CA ALA A 107 -10.54 19.29 5.07
C ALA A 107 -11.82 18.86 5.76
N GLN A 108 -11.83 18.92 7.09
CA GLN A 108 -13.03 18.61 7.87
C GLN A 108 -14.15 19.42 7.27
N THR A 109 -15.19 18.73 6.80
CA THR A 109 -16.37 19.34 6.20
C THR A 109 -16.79 20.50 7.10
N PRO A 110 -16.89 21.75 6.58
CA PRO A 110 -17.34 22.86 7.41
C PRO A 110 -18.70 22.46 7.95
N ALA A 111 -18.88 22.47 9.27
CA ALA A 111 -20.13 22.09 9.90
C ALA A 111 -21.26 22.97 9.32
N THR A 112 -22.06 22.40 8.43
CA THR A 112 -23.22 23.04 7.82
C THR A 112 -24.36 23.04 8.84
N GLY A 113 -24.30 23.99 9.77
CA GLY A 113 -25.34 24.19 10.77
C GLY A 113 -25.14 25.48 11.54
N TRP A 114 -26.22 26.22 11.79
CA TRP A 114 -26.22 27.46 12.55
C TRP A 114 -25.62 27.32 13.97
N LEU A 115 -25.64 26.10 14.54
CA LEU A 115 -24.97 25.77 15.81
C LEU A 115 -23.43 25.71 15.73
N GLY A 116 -22.83 25.53 14.55
CA GLY A 116 -21.37 25.48 14.37
C GLY A 116 -20.71 26.85 14.49
N LYS A 117 -21.42 27.93 14.15
CA LYS A 117 -20.93 29.31 14.24
C LYS A 117 -20.85 29.84 15.68
N LEU A 118 -21.61 29.27 16.62
CA LEU A 118 -21.65 29.71 18.02
C LEU A 118 -20.63 29.01 18.93
N ARG A 119 -19.96 27.96 18.44
CA ARG A 119 -18.83 27.29 19.14
C ARG A 119 -17.45 27.71 18.64
N GLY A 120 -17.39 28.70 17.73
CA GLY A 120 -16.15 29.31 17.27
C GLY A 120 -15.49 30.16 18.36
N GLY A 121 -14.86 29.52 19.33
CA GLY A 121 -13.79 30.15 20.09
C GLY A 121 -12.59 30.36 19.16
N ASN A 122 -12.04 31.58 19.15
CA ASN A 122 -10.90 32.06 18.36
C ASN A 122 -9.82 31.00 18.08
N SER A 123 -10.05 30.19 17.06
CA SER A 123 -9.04 29.35 16.41
C SER A 123 -8.98 29.86 14.98
N GLY A 124 -8.57 31.12 14.86
CA GLY A 124 -8.19 31.72 13.58
C GLY A 124 -6.84 31.14 13.22
N ASP A 125 -6.85 29.99 12.57
CA ASP A 125 -5.79 29.51 11.69
C ASP A 125 -6.47 28.50 10.77
N SER A 126 -7.18 29.01 9.76
CA SER A 126 -7.41 28.19 8.58
C SER A 126 -6.04 27.84 8.03
N LEU A 127 -5.66 26.56 8.06
CA LEU A 127 -4.48 25.98 7.41
C LEU A 127 -4.59 26.05 5.87
N ALA A 128 -4.96 27.22 5.34
CA ALA A 128 -4.85 27.49 3.93
C ALA A 128 -3.36 27.66 3.61
N PRO A 129 -2.84 27.02 2.55
CA PRO A 129 -1.47 27.22 2.10
C PRO A 129 -1.16 28.71 1.97
N PRO A 130 0.02 29.20 2.42
CA PRO A 130 0.45 30.53 2.07
C PRO A 130 0.46 30.66 0.55
N GLN A 131 -0.30 31.62 0.03
CA GLN A 131 -0.40 31.84 -1.41
C GLN A 131 0.79 32.69 -1.88
N PRO A 132 1.31 32.43 -3.10
CA PRO A 132 2.33 33.28 -3.69
C PRO A 132 1.85 34.73 -3.78
N ARG A 133 2.78 35.69 -3.62
CA ARG A 133 2.47 37.13 -3.68
C ARG A 133 3.32 37.84 -4.72
N SER A 134 2.70 38.65 -5.56
CA SER A 134 3.43 39.47 -6.52
C SER A 134 4.11 40.65 -5.82
N VAL A 135 5.38 40.89 -6.16
CA VAL A 135 6.19 42.01 -5.66
C VAL A 135 6.59 42.95 -6.80
N ARG A 136 6.75 44.25 -6.46
CA ARG A 136 7.16 45.26 -7.45
C ARG A 136 8.68 45.34 -7.65
N ASN A 137 9.44 45.09 -6.60
CA ASN A 137 10.90 45.17 -6.60
C ASN A 137 11.46 43.77 -6.35
N ALA A 138 11.87 43.10 -7.41
CA ALA A 138 12.39 41.74 -7.35
C ALA A 138 13.92 41.74 -7.51
N PRO A 139 14.67 41.01 -6.65
CA PRO A 139 16.11 40.81 -6.82
C PRO A 139 16.51 40.33 -8.23
N CYS A 140 15.72 39.44 -8.84
CA CYS A 140 15.97 38.93 -10.19
C CYS A 140 15.90 39.98 -11.30
N GLN A 141 15.43 41.21 -11.01
CA GLN A 141 15.24 42.28 -11.99
C GLN A 141 16.12 43.52 -11.74
N GLN A 142 17.22 43.38 -10.98
CA GLN A 142 18.16 44.48 -10.70
C GLN A 142 18.93 44.92 -11.95
N ILE A 143 19.27 43.98 -12.82
CA ILE A 143 19.92 44.22 -14.12
C ILE A 143 18.99 43.65 -15.19
N VAL A 144 18.72 44.45 -16.24
CA VAL A 144 17.76 44.13 -17.30
C VAL A 144 18.41 44.41 -18.65
N GLN A 145 18.44 43.41 -19.52
CA GLN A 145 18.84 43.49 -20.92
C GLN A 145 17.62 43.22 -21.78
N LEU A 146 17.30 44.10 -22.75
CA LEU A 146 16.10 44.00 -23.58
C LEU A 146 16.45 43.94 -25.06
N GLY A 147 15.71 43.14 -25.83
CA GLY A 147 15.72 43.16 -27.28
C GLY A 147 17.09 42.92 -27.90
N SER A 148 17.71 43.95 -28.47
CA SER A 148 19.03 43.86 -29.11
C SER A 148 20.20 43.76 -28.13
N ASP A 149 19.99 44.14 -26.86
CA ASP A 149 21.05 44.13 -25.84
C ASP A 149 21.26 42.73 -25.24
N VAL A 150 20.38 41.78 -25.59
CA VAL A 150 20.45 40.38 -25.16
C VAL A 150 21.51 39.65 -25.99
N ASP A 151 22.50 39.07 -25.30
CA ASP A 151 23.48 38.16 -25.89
C ASP A 151 23.73 36.95 -24.97
N LEU A 152 23.19 35.79 -25.37
CA LEU A 152 23.37 34.51 -24.67
C LEU A 152 24.82 34.04 -24.67
N GLY A 153 25.65 34.46 -25.63
CA GLY A 153 27.06 34.09 -25.71
C GLY A 153 27.91 34.65 -24.56
N THR A 154 27.40 35.64 -23.83
CA THR A 154 28.07 36.16 -22.64
C THR A 154 28.00 35.21 -21.43
N TRP A 155 27.10 34.22 -21.46
CA TRP A 155 26.83 33.31 -20.35
C TRP A 155 27.61 31.99 -20.48
N PRO A 156 28.07 31.40 -19.36
CA PRO A 156 28.83 30.16 -19.38
C PRO A 156 27.90 28.95 -19.58
N LEU A 157 27.33 28.84 -20.77
CA LEU A 157 26.56 27.67 -21.19
C LEU A 157 27.48 26.43 -21.19
N VAL A 158 26.97 25.30 -20.71
CA VAL A 158 27.78 24.10 -20.48
C VAL A 158 27.55 23.09 -21.59
N ALA A 159 28.64 22.54 -22.12
CA ALA A 159 28.60 21.32 -22.92
C ALA A 159 28.97 20.14 -22.00
N GLN A 160 28.09 19.16 -21.88
CA GLN A 160 28.24 18.05 -20.94
C GLN A 160 29.17 16.95 -21.46
N SER A 161 29.30 16.84 -22.79
CA SER A 161 30.21 15.90 -23.45
C SER A 161 30.50 16.32 -24.89
N ALA A 162 31.59 15.81 -25.45
CA ALA A 162 32.03 16.09 -26.82
C ALA A 162 31.01 15.76 -27.93
N GLY A 163 30.04 14.87 -27.64
CA GLY A 163 29.00 14.48 -28.60
C GLY A 163 27.80 15.43 -28.67
N GLU A 164 27.71 16.45 -27.80
CA GLU A 164 26.63 17.44 -27.89
C GLU A 164 26.85 18.41 -29.04
N THR A 165 25.76 18.79 -29.72
CA THR A 165 25.83 19.70 -30.89
C THR A 165 26.19 21.14 -30.50
N GLY A 166 26.01 21.53 -29.24
CA GLY A 166 26.38 22.85 -28.75
C GLY A 166 26.11 23.04 -27.26
N PRO A 167 26.59 24.14 -26.69
CA PRO A 167 26.45 24.41 -25.27
C PRO A 167 24.99 24.74 -24.91
N SER A 168 24.58 24.35 -23.69
CA SER A 168 23.19 24.43 -23.23
C SER A 168 23.09 24.99 -21.82
N LEU A 169 21.93 25.58 -21.50
CA LEU A 169 21.48 25.74 -20.12
C LEU A 169 21.00 24.39 -19.63
N VAL A 170 21.69 23.80 -18.66
CA VAL A 170 21.39 22.45 -18.18
C VAL A 170 20.49 22.53 -16.94
N GLY A 171 19.28 21.99 -17.04
CA GLY A 171 18.31 21.94 -15.94
C GLY A 171 17.53 23.24 -15.70
N GLY A 172 17.29 24.06 -16.71
CA GLY A 172 16.48 25.28 -16.58
C GLY A 172 15.03 24.98 -16.22
N LEU A 173 14.43 25.80 -15.37
CA LEU A 173 13.01 25.70 -14.99
C LEU A 173 12.18 26.60 -15.91
N VAL A 174 11.50 25.99 -16.88
CA VAL A 174 10.69 26.69 -17.87
C VAL A 174 9.27 26.90 -17.34
N TYR A 175 8.91 28.15 -17.12
CA TYR A 175 7.59 28.59 -16.71
C TYR A 175 6.71 28.90 -17.93
N THR A 176 5.51 28.33 -17.92
CA THR A 176 4.43 28.55 -18.90
C THR A 176 3.10 28.72 -18.16
N ILE A 177 2.06 29.15 -18.87
CA ILE A 177 0.69 29.19 -18.34
C ILE A 177 -0.19 28.39 -19.28
N ASP A 178 -1.02 27.53 -18.70
CA ASP A 178 -2.11 26.91 -19.45
C ASP A 178 -3.11 28.00 -19.87
N PRO A 179 -3.30 28.22 -21.18
CA PRO A 179 -4.16 29.28 -21.67
C PRO A 179 -5.66 29.00 -21.40
N GLU A 180 -6.06 27.78 -21.00
CA GLU A 180 -7.42 27.44 -20.58
C GLU A 180 -7.67 27.70 -19.09
N SER A 181 -6.90 27.07 -18.21
CA SER A 181 -7.11 27.18 -16.76
C SER A 181 -6.45 28.41 -16.12
N GLY A 182 -5.46 29.01 -16.77
CA GLY A 182 -4.62 30.07 -16.20
C GLY A 182 -3.62 29.58 -15.15
N VAL A 183 -3.47 28.26 -14.97
CA VAL A 183 -2.52 27.66 -14.03
C VAL A 183 -1.10 27.80 -14.56
N ARG A 184 -0.16 28.12 -13.66
CA ARG A 184 1.27 28.21 -13.98
C ARG A 184 1.89 26.82 -13.95
N HIS A 185 2.53 26.43 -15.04
CA HIS A 185 3.26 25.18 -15.16
C HIS A 185 4.77 25.42 -15.14
N VAL A 186 5.51 24.41 -14.70
CA VAL A 186 6.98 24.41 -14.73
C VAL A 186 7.48 23.12 -15.33
N THR A 187 8.27 23.23 -16.39
CA THR A 187 8.96 22.11 -17.04
C THR A 187 10.46 22.26 -16.86
N ARG A 188 11.12 21.28 -16.21
CA ARG A 188 12.58 21.24 -16.17
C ARG A 188 13.11 20.63 -17.48
N CYS A 189 13.98 21.33 -18.20
CA CYS A 189 14.67 20.78 -19.37
C CYS A 189 16.01 21.47 -19.66
N ASN A 190 16.78 20.88 -20.58
CA ASN A 190 17.97 21.52 -21.12
C ASN A 190 17.55 22.47 -22.27
N LEU A 191 18.19 23.63 -22.37
CA LEU A 191 17.92 24.61 -23.44
C LEU A 191 19.21 24.89 -24.20
N GLN A 192 19.30 24.37 -25.42
CA GLN A 192 20.46 24.55 -26.27
C GLN A 192 20.45 25.94 -26.89
N MET A 193 21.60 26.61 -26.93
CA MET A 193 21.74 27.85 -27.70
C MET A 193 21.88 27.54 -29.18
N VAL A 194 20.90 27.97 -29.97
CA VAL A 194 20.86 27.80 -31.43
C VAL A 194 21.08 29.12 -32.19
N GLY A 195 21.13 30.23 -31.46
CA GLY A 195 21.53 31.55 -31.94
C GLY A 195 21.76 32.52 -30.78
N PRO A 196 22.26 33.74 -31.04
CA PRO A 196 22.60 34.71 -29.98
C PRO A 196 21.44 35.10 -29.06
N ARG A 197 20.19 34.93 -29.54
CA ARG A 197 18.94 35.20 -28.81
C ARG A 197 17.90 34.09 -28.99
N GLN A 198 18.36 32.88 -29.33
CA GLN A 198 17.48 31.76 -29.63
C GLN A 198 17.89 30.54 -28.81
N LEU A 199 16.93 29.97 -28.09
CA LEU A 199 17.09 28.74 -27.33
C LEU A 199 16.16 27.64 -27.89
N ALA A 200 16.67 26.43 -28.01
CA ALA A 200 15.90 25.24 -28.36
C ALA A 200 15.76 24.34 -27.11
N PRO A 201 14.60 24.31 -26.44
CA PRO A 201 14.38 23.49 -25.27
C PRO A 201 14.19 22.02 -25.65
N SER A 202 14.69 21.13 -24.79
CA SER A 202 14.68 19.69 -25.02
C SER A 202 13.52 18.98 -24.29
N TRP A 203 12.40 19.67 -24.07
CA TRP A 203 11.22 19.11 -23.40
C TRP A 203 10.55 18.04 -24.29
N HIS A 204 9.87 17.07 -23.68
CA HIS A 204 9.20 15.99 -24.41
C HIS A 204 7.70 16.28 -24.59
N SER A 205 7.06 15.54 -25.49
CA SER A 205 5.64 15.71 -25.87
C SER A 205 4.64 15.56 -24.72
N PHE A 206 5.02 14.92 -23.60
CA PHE A 206 4.16 14.80 -22.41
C PHE A 206 4.41 15.88 -21.35
N SER A 207 5.41 16.73 -21.52
CA SER A 207 5.69 17.83 -20.60
C SER A 207 4.56 18.87 -20.59
N ALA A 208 4.39 19.56 -19.47
CA ALA A 208 3.39 20.63 -19.36
C ALA A 208 3.62 21.75 -20.39
N ALA A 209 4.88 22.15 -20.63
CA ALA A 209 5.20 23.16 -21.63
C ALA A 209 4.80 22.75 -23.06
N ALA A 210 4.92 21.45 -23.41
CA ALA A 210 4.47 20.96 -24.72
C ALA A 210 2.93 20.99 -24.84
N ARG A 211 2.20 20.72 -23.75
CA ARG A 211 0.72 20.83 -23.73
C ARG A 211 0.27 22.28 -23.85
N ASP A 212 0.89 23.18 -23.10
CA ASP A 212 0.58 24.61 -23.15
C ASP A 212 0.86 25.18 -24.56
N LEU A 213 1.97 24.75 -25.20
CA LEU A 213 2.29 25.16 -26.57
C LEU A 213 1.25 24.68 -27.58
N ALA A 214 0.80 23.43 -27.48
CA ALA A 214 -0.25 22.89 -28.34
C ALA A 214 -1.60 23.63 -28.14
N ALA A 215 -1.91 24.03 -26.90
CA ALA A 215 -3.11 24.82 -26.60
C ALA A 215 -3.02 26.24 -27.18
N CYS A 216 -1.84 26.88 -27.16
CA CYS A 216 -1.58 28.15 -27.84
C CYS A 216 -1.64 28.01 -29.38
N GLU A 217 -1.11 26.92 -29.95
CA GLU A 217 -1.19 26.61 -31.38
C GLU A 217 -2.63 26.51 -31.86
N ALA A 218 -3.49 25.80 -31.11
CA ALA A 218 -4.91 25.69 -31.41
C ALA A 218 -5.64 27.05 -31.42
N ARG A 219 -5.07 28.08 -30.78
CA ARG A 219 -5.58 29.46 -30.74
C ARG A 219 -4.89 30.39 -31.75
N GLY A 220 -3.84 29.93 -32.42
CA GLY A 220 -3.01 30.78 -33.30
C GLY A 220 -2.23 31.85 -32.55
N GLU A 221 -1.87 31.59 -31.29
CA GLU A 221 -1.15 32.53 -30.42
C GLU A 221 0.27 32.03 -30.16
N SER A 222 1.23 32.96 -30.01
CA SER A 222 2.56 32.63 -29.50
C SER A 222 2.50 32.38 -28.00
N MET A 223 3.23 31.39 -27.51
CA MET A 223 3.28 31.05 -26.09
C MET A 223 4.35 31.87 -25.37
N PRO A 224 4.01 32.67 -24.34
CA PRO A 224 5.00 33.29 -23.46
C PRO A 224 5.76 32.23 -22.66
N VAL A 225 7.06 32.45 -22.48
CA VAL A 225 7.92 31.55 -21.71
C VAL A 225 8.92 32.32 -20.86
N ALA A 226 9.13 31.87 -19.63
CA ALA A 226 10.17 32.40 -18.75
C ALA A 226 11.04 31.27 -18.20
N VAL A 227 12.36 31.35 -18.33
CA VAL A 227 13.30 30.35 -17.83
C VAL A 227 13.96 30.89 -16.57
N MET A 228 13.67 30.27 -15.43
CA MET A 228 14.29 30.59 -14.16
C MET A 228 15.56 29.77 -13.97
N LEU A 229 16.63 30.44 -13.53
CA LEU A 229 17.90 29.85 -13.14
C LEU A 229 18.26 30.38 -11.75
N GLY A 230 18.48 29.45 -10.81
CA GLY A 230 18.80 29.79 -9.42
C GLY A 230 17.63 30.38 -8.64
N GLY A 231 17.87 30.76 -7.38
CA GLY A 231 16.84 31.13 -6.42
C GLY A 231 16.74 30.11 -5.28
N ASP A 232 15.55 29.94 -4.70
CA ASP A 232 15.30 28.89 -3.72
C ASP A 232 15.43 27.49 -4.37
N PRO A 233 16.37 26.63 -3.93
CA PRO A 233 16.57 25.29 -4.50
C PRO A 233 15.35 24.37 -4.34
N SER A 234 14.41 24.68 -3.43
CA SER A 234 13.19 23.90 -3.24
C SER A 234 12.32 23.85 -4.52
N HIS A 235 12.35 24.91 -5.35
CA HIS A 235 11.68 24.94 -6.65
C HIS A 235 12.17 23.83 -7.58
N THR A 236 13.48 23.56 -7.60
CA THR A 236 14.07 22.50 -8.42
C THR A 236 13.56 21.12 -8.00
N LEU A 237 13.43 20.85 -6.69
CA LEU A 237 12.87 19.59 -6.21
C LEU A 237 11.41 19.46 -6.65
N VAL A 238 10.57 20.45 -6.34
CA VAL A 238 9.13 20.38 -6.63
C VAL A 238 8.90 20.21 -8.15
N ALA A 239 9.61 20.98 -8.98
CA ALA A 239 9.57 20.84 -10.43
C ALA A 239 10.06 19.46 -10.92
N ALA A 240 11.11 18.90 -10.29
CA ALA A 240 11.61 17.56 -10.61
C ALA A 240 10.68 16.42 -10.15
N THR A 241 9.79 16.67 -9.19
CA THR A 241 8.91 15.62 -8.65
C THR A 241 7.57 15.49 -9.36
N LEU A 242 7.00 16.59 -9.86
CA LEU A 242 5.58 16.71 -10.24
C LEU A 242 5.32 16.90 -11.73
N PHE A 243 6.21 16.39 -12.58
CA PHE A 243 6.31 16.65 -14.03
C PHE A 243 5.03 16.65 -14.88
N GLU A 244 3.88 16.19 -14.38
CA GLU A 244 2.68 15.95 -15.18
C GLU A 244 1.36 16.31 -14.47
N ALA A 245 1.40 16.87 -13.25
CA ALA A 245 0.19 17.29 -12.54
C ALA A 245 -0.15 18.76 -12.85
N ASP A 246 -1.44 19.07 -13.04
CA ASP A 246 -1.95 20.44 -13.30
C ASP A 246 -1.92 21.30 -12.02
N TRP A 247 -0.75 21.46 -11.42
CA TRP A 247 -0.55 22.17 -10.16
C TRP A 247 0.43 23.33 -10.30
N ASP A 248 0.14 24.43 -9.58
CA ASP A 248 1.08 25.55 -9.46
C ASP A 248 2.26 25.15 -8.55
N VAL A 249 3.43 24.96 -9.18
CA VAL A 249 4.68 24.57 -8.50
C VAL A 249 5.09 25.56 -7.41
N VAL A 250 4.86 26.87 -7.60
CA VAL A 250 5.23 27.89 -6.62
C VAL A 250 4.31 27.81 -5.40
N ALA A 251 3.01 27.57 -5.62
CA ALA A 251 2.07 27.36 -4.52
C ALA A 251 2.41 26.10 -3.71
N TRP A 252 2.79 25.01 -4.38
CA TRP A 252 3.25 23.79 -3.72
C TRP A 252 4.54 24.00 -2.92
N THR A 253 5.50 24.68 -3.52
CA THR A 253 6.76 25.05 -2.86
C THR A 253 6.48 25.87 -1.60
N SER A 254 5.59 26.86 -1.70
CA SER A 254 5.17 27.69 -0.56
C SER A 254 4.53 26.88 0.56
N HIS A 255 3.73 25.87 0.20
CA HIS A 255 3.10 24.99 1.19
C HIS A 255 4.13 24.08 1.89
N LEU A 256 5.04 23.45 1.13
CA LEU A 256 6.00 22.49 1.68
C LEU A 256 7.07 23.16 2.55
N THR A 257 7.45 24.39 2.21
CA THR A 257 8.40 25.21 2.97
C THR A 257 7.72 26.02 4.09
N GLY A 258 6.40 26.23 4.01
CA GLY A 258 5.65 27.06 4.94
C GLY A 258 5.87 28.56 4.77
N GLN A 259 6.46 28.99 3.64
CA GLN A 259 6.80 30.39 3.35
C GLN A 259 6.01 30.87 2.13
N PRO A 260 5.41 32.07 2.15
CA PRO A 260 4.78 32.63 0.96
C PRO A 260 5.84 33.01 -0.09
N GLY A 261 5.86 32.31 -1.23
CA GLY A 261 6.74 32.64 -2.34
C GLY A 261 6.47 34.03 -2.91
N GLU A 262 7.52 34.82 -3.16
CA GLU A 262 7.40 36.11 -3.83
C GLU A 262 7.54 35.93 -5.35
N LEU A 263 6.67 36.60 -6.10
CA LEU A 263 6.63 36.52 -7.56
C LEU A 263 6.94 37.86 -8.20
N ALA A 264 7.75 37.84 -9.24
CA ALA A 264 8.07 38.98 -10.08
C ALA A 264 7.39 38.82 -11.44
N ARG A 265 6.62 39.83 -11.86
CA ARG A 265 6.09 39.88 -13.22
C ARG A 265 7.21 40.15 -14.21
N CYS A 266 7.30 39.34 -15.26
CA CYS A 266 8.25 39.47 -16.36
C CYS A 266 8.18 40.87 -17.01
N ARG A 267 9.30 41.34 -17.57
CA ARG A 267 9.44 42.65 -18.19
C ARG A 267 8.79 42.75 -19.57
N THR A 268 8.75 41.67 -20.34
CA THR A 268 8.26 41.68 -21.73
C THR A 268 6.87 41.08 -21.90
N HIS A 269 6.39 40.29 -20.94
CA HIS A 269 5.08 39.63 -21.00
C HIS A 269 4.46 39.40 -19.61
N GLY A 270 3.23 38.84 -19.58
CA GLY A 270 2.41 38.70 -18.37
C GLY A 270 2.84 37.63 -17.36
N LEU A 271 3.74 36.71 -17.70
CA LEU A 271 4.18 35.64 -16.81
C LEU A 271 4.81 36.16 -15.51
N GLU A 272 4.67 35.38 -14.45
CA GLU A 272 5.30 35.63 -13.16
C GLU A 272 6.26 34.49 -12.82
N VAL A 273 7.42 34.84 -12.30
CA VAL A 273 8.48 33.92 -11.86
C VAL A 273 8.90 34.26 -10.44
N PRO A 274 9.52 33.34 -9.68
CA PRO A 274 10.01 33.66 -8.34
C PRO A 274 10.97 34.86 -8.32
N ALA A 275 10.74 35.78 -7.38
CA ALA A 275 11.42 37.07 -7.32
C ALA A 275 12.90 36.96 -6.91
N GLU A 276 13.23 35.90 -6.17
CA GLU A 276 14.54 35.57 -5.65
C GLU A 276 15.45 34.85 -6.65
N ALA A 277 14.94 34.54 -7.85
CA ALA A 277 15.71 33.91 -8.92
C ALA A 277 17.05 34.64 -9.16
N GLU A 278 18.11 33.88 -9.43
CA GLU A 278 19.40 34.48 -9.78
C GLU A 278 19.30 35.18 -11.13
N MET A 279 18.67 34.49 -12.09
CA MET A 279 18.53 34.94 -13.47
C MET A 279 17.21 34.44 -14.06
N VAL A 280 16.65 35.24 -14.97
CA VAL A 280 15.42 34.93 -15.71
C VAL A 280 15.63 35.28 -17.18
N ILE A 281 15.35 34.33 -18.07
CA ILE A 281 15.28 34.55 -19.52
C ILE A 281 13.81 34.62 -19.92
N GLU A 282 13.39 35.71 -20.55
CA GLU A 282 12.01 35.93 -20.98
C GLU A 282 11.92 35.85 -22.51
N GLY A 283 10.90 35.19 -23.03
CA GLY A 283 10.76 34.97 -24.46
C GLY A 283 9.37 34.59 -24.92
N LEU A 284 9.27 34.38 -26.23
CA LEU A 284 8.06 33.87 -26.90
C LEU A 284 8.42 32.64 -27.72
N VAL A 285 7.51 31.68 -27.77
CA VAL A 285 7.57 30.53 -28.67
C VAL A 285 6.45 30.66 -29.68
N ASP A 286 6.80 30.76 -30.96
CA ASP A 286 5.83 30.63 -32.05
C ASP A 286 5.70 29.14 -32.41
N PRO A 287 4.50 28.52 -32.28
CA PRO A 287 4.29 27.11 -32.63
C PRO A 287 4.70 26.76 -34.07
N ALA A 288 4.67 27.73 -34.99
CA ALA A 288 5.06 27.55 -36.38
C ALA A 288 6.58 27.54 -36.61
N ILE A 289 7.37 27.98 -35.64
CA ILE A 289 8.84 28.08 -35.76
C ILE A 289 9.49 26.94 -34.98
N GLN A 290 10.24 26.12 -35.71
CA GLN A 290 11.00 25.01 -35.16
C GLN A 290 12.47 25.09 -35.57
N HIS A 291 13.33 24.54 -34.73
CA HIS A 291 14.73 24.32 -35.04
C HIS A 291 14.85 23.18 -36.05
N GLU A 292 15.18 23.52 -37.29
CA GLU A 292 15.24 22.58 -38.41
C GLU A 292 16.48 21.66 -38.35
N GLN A 293 17.57 22.14 -37.75
CA GLN A 293 18.80 21.36 -37.68
C GLN A 293 18.66 20.26 -36.61
N PRO A 294 19.04 19.02 -36.91
CA PRO A 294 19.15 17.99 -35.88
C PRO A 294 20.15 18.42 -34.82
N SER A 295 19.80 18.21 -33.56
CA SER A 295 20.68 18.44 -32.42
C SER A 295 20.81 17.19 -31.56
N THR A 296 21.94 17.07 -30.88
CA THR A 296 22.24 15.96 -29.98
C THR A 296 22.48 16.53 -28.59
N SER A 297 21.77 15.98 -27.60
CA SER A 297 21.86 16.38 -26.19
C SER A 297 22.07 15.16 -25.30
N THR A 298 22.84 15.32 -24.23
CA THR A 298 23.03 14.28 -23.22
C THR A 298 21.75 14.12 -22.41
N ALA A 299 21.21 12.89 -22.37
CA ALA A 299 20.05 12.57 -21.56
C ALA A 299 20.45 12.01 -20.20
N ALA A 300 19.58 12.19 -19.19
CA ALA A 300 19.76 11.63 -17.86
C ALA A 300 19.92 10.09 -17.86
N THR A 301 19.43 9.41 -18.91
CA THR A 301 19.61 7.97 -19.15
C THR A 301 21.08 7.56 -19.35
N GLY A 302 22.00 8.51 -19.52
CA GLY A 302 23.41 8.25 -19.82
C GLY A 302 23.69 8.00 -21.30
N TYR A 303 22.71 8.25 -22.17
CA TYR A 303 22.83 8.13 -23.62
C TYR A 303 22.63 9.48 -24.30
N TYR A 304 23.17 9.61 -25.51
CA TYR A 304 22.83 10.70 -26.40
C TYR A 304 21.38 10.57 -26.87
N ARG A 305 20.74 11.72 -27.01
CA ARG A 305 19.41 11.85 -27.59
C ARG A 305 19.49 12.80 -28.76
N ASP A 306 19.05 12.30 -29.91
CA ASP A 306 18.84 13.12 -31.09
C ASP A 306 17.48 13.82 -31.00
N LEU A 307 17.48 15.11 -31.28
CA LEU A 307 16.36 16.01 -31.21
C LEU A 307 16.17 16.64 -32.59
N LEU A 308 14.92 16.71 -33.03
CA LEU A 308 14.54 17.27 -34.32
C LEU A 308 13.24 18.04 -34.18
N GLY A 309 13.13 19.20 -34.81
CA GLY A 309 11.90 20.00 -34.81
C GLY A 309 11.57 20.56 -33.42
N GLN A 310 12.59 20.89 -32.62
CA GLN A 310 12.37 21.52 -31.32
C GLN A 310 11.74 22.90 -31.52
N PRO A 311 10.84 23.35 -30.62
CA PRO A 311 10.38 24.73 -30.68
C PRO A 311 11.56 25.70 -30.47
N VAL A 312 11.42 26.93 -30.96
CA VAL A 312 12.42 27.99 -30.74
C VAL A 312 11.87 29.02 -29.78
N VAL A 313 12.60 29.26 -28.69
CA VAL A 313 12.35 30.38 -27.78
C VAL A 313 13.10 31.60 -28.33
N GLU A 314 12.36 32.59 -28.80
CA GLU A 314 12.90 33.90 -29.15
C GLU A 314 13.07 34.74 -27.88
N VAL A 315 14.32 34.94 -27.47
CA VAL A 315 14.65 35.65 -26.24
C VAL A 315 14.44 37.15 -26.41
N SER A 316 13.53 37.68 -25.59
CA SER A 316 13.12 39.07 -25.57
C SER A 316 13.81 39.89 -24.48
N ALA A 317 14.13 39.25 -23.36
CA ALA A 317 14.85 39.86 -22.25
C ALA A 317 15.66 38.85 -21.45
N ILE A 318 16.71 39.37 -20.83
CA ILE A 318 17.46 38.69 -19.78
C ILE A 318 17.47 39.60 -18.56
N THR A 319 17.01 39.09 -17.43
CA THR A 319 17.05 39.81 -16.15
C THR A 319 17.81 38.99 -15.12
N HIS A 320 18.58 39.66 -14.27
CA HIS A 320 19.28 38.98 -13.18
C HIS A 320 19.56 39.91 -12.01
N ARG A 321 19.89 39.31 -10.87
CA ARG A 321 20.41 40.05 -9.71
C ARG A 321 21.84 40.54 -9.94
N ASN A 322 22.34 41.43 -9.10
CA ASN A 322 23.75 41.82 -9.13
C ASN A 322 24.64 40.66 -8.67
N GLY A 323 25.64 40.29 -9.48
CA GLY A 323 26.56 39.17 -9.20
C GLY A 323 25.88 37.79 -9.19
N PRO A 324 25.15 37.40 -10.25
CA PRO A 324 24.38 36.16 -10.24
C PRO A 324 25.28 34.92 -10.33
N ILE A 325 24.81 33.81 -9.77
CA ILE A 325 25.44 32.49 -9.87
C ILE A 325 24.59 31.60 -10.77
N LEU A 326 25.20 30.93 -11.75
CA LEU A 326 24.51 30.03 -12.66
C LEU A 326 24.48 28.60 -12.08
N PRO A 327 23.33 28.07 -11.63
CA PRO A 327 23.24 26.66 -11.30
C PRO A 327 23.17 25.80 -12.56
N VAL A 328 23.85 24.66 -12.52
CA VAL A 328 23.91 23.68 -13.60
C VAL A 328 23.70 22.28 -13.04
N ASN A 329 22.65 21.60 -13.50
CA ASN A 329 22.32 20.24 -13.08
C ASN A 329 22.84 19.21 -14.09
N ILE A 330 24.08 18.77 -13.95
CA ILE A 330 24.73 17.84 -14.89
C ILE A 330 24.01 16.48 -14.92
N ASP A 331 23.60 16.07 -16.12
CA ASP A 331 22.87 14.84 -16.42
C ASP A 331 23.80 13.68 -16.87
N ALA A 332 25.09 13.95 -17.11
CA ALA A 332 26.05 13.10 -17.83
C ALA A 332 26.24 11.63 -17.35
N THR A 333 25.73 11.23 -16.18
CA THR A 333 25.73 9.82 -15.75
C THR A 333 24.45 9.40 -15.05
N ALA A 334 23.82 8.33 -15.54
CA ALA A 334 22.54 7.80 -15.03
C ALA A 334 22.59 7.14 -13.65
N ARG A 335 23.77 6.81 -13.11
CA ARG A 335 23.89 5.98 -11.89
C ARG A 335 23.73 6.77 -10.61
N GLN A 336 24.46 7.89 -10.49
CA GLN A 336 24.47 8.74 -9.30
C GLN A 336 24.77 10.17 -9.77
N ASN A 337 23.72 10.92 -10.01
CA ASN A 337 23.74 12.34 -10.30
C ASN A 337 22.67 13.04 -9.45
N GLU A 338 22.64 14.36 -9.53
CA GLU A 338 21.68 15.18 -8.76
C GLU A 338 20.22 14.77 -9.05
N GLN A 339 19.88 14.44 -10.30
CA GLN A 339 18.55 13.96 -10.67
C GLN A 339 18.18 12.64 -9.99
N ALA A 340 19.13 11.71 -9.85
CA ALA A 340 18.88 10.45 -9.19
C ALA A 340 18.56 10.64 -7.69
N VAL A 341 19.23 11.59 -7.04
CA VAL A 341 18.97 11.95 -5.64
C VAL A 341 17.59 12.57 -5.49
N LEU A 342 17.25 13.56 -6.33
CA LEU A 342 15.93 14.19 -6.32
C LEU A 342 14.81 13.16 -6.50
N GLY A 343 14.94 12.24 -7.46
CA GLY A 343 13.98 11.16 -7.69
C GLY A 343 13.83 10.21 -6.50
N ARG A 344 14.92 9.87 -5.79
CA ARG A 344 14.85 9.06 -4.57
C ARG A 344 14.09 9.77 -3.46
N VAL A 345 14.44 11.03 -3.16
CA VAL A 345 13.76 11.82 -2.12
C VAL A 345 12.29 12.04 -2.49
N ALA A 346 12.00 12.31 -3.75
CA ALA A 346 10.63 12.43 -4.28
C ALA A 346 9.80 11.17 -4.00
N THR A 347 10.34 10.00 -4.39
CA THR A 347 9.70 8.70 -4.19
C THR A 347 9.38 8.48 -2.72
N ARG A 348 10.33 8.78 -1.83
CA ARG A 348 10.10 8.70 -0.38
C ARG A 348 9.00 9.66 0.06
N MET A 349 9.09 10.93 -0.32
CA MET A 349 8.17 12.00 0.05
C MET A 349 6.72 11.66 -0.32
N PHE A 350 6.48 11.01 -1.47
CA PHE A 350 5.15 10.63 -1.94
C PHE A 350 4.69 9.22 -1.53
N LEU A 351 5.53 8.41 -0.89
CA LEU A 351 5.17 7.05 -0.47
C LEU A 351 3.85 7.01 0.34
N PRO A 352 3.58 7.91 1.31
CA PRO A 352 2.32 7.86 2.06
C PRO A 352 1.07 8.01 1.18
N LEU A 353 1.16 8.83 0.12
CA LEU A 353 0.06 9.00 -0.85
C LEU A 353 -0.04 7.78 -1.76
N LEU A 354 1.09 7.19 -2.15
CA LEU A 354 1.14 5.94 -2.90
C LEU A 354 0.47 4.80 -2.13
N GLN A 355 0.82 4.63 -0.85
CA GLN A 355 0.22 3.63 0.05
C GLN A 355 -1.28 3.89 0.30
N ARG A 356 -1.75 5.13 0.10
CA ARG A 356 -3.18 5.43 0.15
C ARG A 356 -3.88 5.02 -1.14
N ALA A 357 -3.23 5.20 -2.29
CA ALA A 357 -3.75 4.81 -3.61
C ALA A 357 -3.69 3.29 -3.84
N VAL A 358 -2.62 2.65 -3.39
CA VAL A 358 -2.35 1.21 -3.52
C VAL A 358 -1.93 0.65 -2.14
N PRO A 359 -2.90 0.36 -1.24
CA PRO A 359 -2.63 -0.04 0.16
C PRO A 359 -1.85 -1.33 0.36
N GLU A 360 -1.76 -2.15 -0.68
CA GLU A 360 -0.98 -3.37 -0.72
C GLU A 360 0.53 -3.10 -0.73
N VAL A 361 0.97 -1.95 -1.24
CA VAL A 361 2.39 -1.59 -1.35
C VAL A 361 2.92 -1.25 0.05
N VAL A 362 3.99 -1.94 0.44
CA VAL A 362 4.73 -1.66 1.67
C VAL A 362 5.78 -0.60 1.40
N ASP A 363 6.60 -0.83 0.37
CA ASP A 363 7.67 0.08 0.00
C ASP A 363 7.95 0.05 -1.52
N ILE A 364 8.60 1.08 -2.03
CA ILE A 364 9.03 1.18 -3.43
C ILE A 364 10.40 1.87 -3.54
N ALA A 365 11.25 1.30 -4.39
CA ALA A 365 12.53 1.87 -4.75
C ALA A 365 12.63 2.06 -6.27
N LEU A 366 13.19 3.22 -6.65
CA LEU A 366 13.65 3.52 -8.01
C LEU A 366 15.20 3.60 -7.93
N PRO A 367 15.93 2.49 -8.09
CA PRO A 367 17.37 2.42 -7.78
C PRO A 367 18.23 3.40 -8.58
N TYR A 368 17.78 3.77 -9.79
CA TYR A 368 18.45 4.69 -10.69
C TYR A 368 17.79 6.08 -10.73
N GLY A 369 16.87 6.36 -9.80
CA GLY A 369 16.11 7.62 -9.73
C GLY A 369 15.30 7.95 -10.99
N ASP A 370 15.24 9.23 -11.34
CA ASP A 370 14.39 9.77 -12.41
C ASP A 370 14.90 9.47 -13.82
N ALA A 371 16.22 9.27 -13.96
CA ALA A 371 16.94 9.01 -15.20
C ALA A 371 16.46 7.77 -15.98
N ALA A 372 15.65 6.91 -15.34
CA ALA A 372 15.01 5.82 -16.05
C ALA A 372 13.49 5.89 -16.00
N ARG A 373 12.86 6.14 -14.82
CA ARG A 373 11.44 5.76 -14.55
C ARG A 373 11.00 4.49 -15.27
N SER A 374 11.94 3.60 -15.58
CA SER A 374 11.76 2.45 -16.47
C SER A 374 11.91 1.18 -15.65
N PHE A 375 12.28 1.31 -14.38
CA PHE A 375 12.46 0.21 -13.47
C PHE A 375 12.08 0.67 -12.05
N ALA A 376 11.23 -0.09 -11.40
CA ALA A 376 10.99 0.00 -9.97
C ALA A 376 10.95 -1.40 -9.34
N ALA A 377 11.35 -1.47 -8.07
CA ALA A 377 11.08 -2.62 -7.22
C ALA A 377 10.11 -2.18 -6.12
N ALA A 378 9.03 -2.91 -5.91
CA ALA A 378 8.07 -2.63 -4.84
C ALA A 378 7.79 -3.89 -4.02
N SER A 379 7.79 -3.73 -2.69
CA SER A 379 7.41 -4.78 -1.76
C SER A 379 5.92 -4.67 -1.47
N MET A 380 5.24 -5.80 -1.32
CA MET A 380 3.79 -5.82 -1.15
C MET A 380 3.29 -6.87 -0.16
N LYS A 381 2.15 -6.58 0.44
CA LYS A 381 1.40 -7.51 1.30
C LYS A 381 0.50 -8.39 0.45
N LYS A 382 0.99 -9.59 0.14
CA LYS A 382 0.23 -10.58 -0.61
C LYS A 382 -0.78 -11.29 0.29
N ALA A 383 -2.06 -11.16 -0.05
CA ALA A 383 -3.21 -11.72 0.62
C ALA A 383 -3.96 -12.75 -0.25
N TYR A 384 -3.82 -12.70 -1.58
CA TYR A 384 -4.48 -13.64 -2.48
C TYR A 384 -3.68 -13.94 -3.76
N PRO A 385 -3.99 -15.05 -4.47
CA PRO A 385 -3.33 -15.43 -5.72
C PRO A 385 -3.39 -14.32 -6.76
N MET A 386 -2.32 -14.14 -7.55
CA MET A 386 -2.25 -13.18 -8.66
C MET A 386 -2.37 -11.70 -8.28
N GLN A 387 -2.40 -11.36 -6.99
CA GLN A 387 -2.56 -9.97 -6.51
C GLN A 387 -1.49 -9.02 -7.05
N ALA A 388 -0.28 -9.51 -7.33
CA ALA A 388 0.81 -8.74 -7.93
C ALA A 388 0.36 -8.02 -9.22
N ARG A 389 -0.54 -8.62 -10.02
CA ARG A 389 -1.06 -7.97 -11.23
C ARG A 389 -1.92 -6.75 -10.92
N ASN A 390 -2.76 -6.81 -9.89
CA ASN A 390 -3.59 -5.69 -9.47
C ASN A 390 -2.72 -4.57 -8.91
N VAL A 391 -1.69 -4.91 -8.13
CA VAL A 391 -0.73 -3.94 -7.59
C VAL A 391 0.03 -3.24 -8.72
N ALA A 392 0.51 -3.97 -9.72
CA ALA A 392 1.15 -3.37 -10.89
C ALA A 392 0.23 -2.41 -11.65
N GLY A 393 -1.03 -2.82 -11.90
CA GLY A 393 -2.03 -1.95 -12.51
C GLY A 393 -2.31 -0.69 -11.69
N GLY A 394 -2.38 -0.82 -10.36
CA GLY A 394 -2.53 0.30 -9.43
C GLY A 394 -1.35 1.27 -9.48
N LEU A 395 -0.12 0.76 -9.46
CA LEU A 395 1.10 1.56 -9.56
C LEU A 395 1.16 2.35 -10.88
N TRP A 396 0.78 1.75 -12.01
CA TRP A 396 0.76 2.46 -13.29
C TRP A 396 -0.33 3.52 -13.41
N ASN A 397 -1.38 3.46 -12.59
CA ASN A 397 -2.42 4.50 -12.54
C ASN A 397 -2.02 5.71 -11.68
N VAL A 398 -0.89 5.64 -10.99
CA VAL A 398 -0.34 6.78 -10.26
C VAL A 398 0.41 7.66 -11.26
N PRO A 399 0.02 8.95 -11.45
CA PRO A 399 0.53 9.76 -12.55
C PRO A 399 2.06 9.79 -12.67
N TRP A 400 2.77 10.02 -11.56
CA TRP A 400 4.24 10.08 -11.58
C TRP A 400 4.94 8.72 -11.78
N LEU A 401 4.20 7.60 -11.73
CA LEU A 401 4.67 6.23 -12.01
C LEU A 401 4.17 5.70 -13.36
N MET A 402 3.39 6.47 -14.13
CA MET A 402 2.82 5.98 -15.40
C MET A 402 3.89 5.57 -16.42
N GLY A 403 5.07 6.19 -16.35
CA GLY A 403 6.23 5.89 -17.20
C GLY A 403 6.94 4.58 -16.87
N LEU A 404 6.58 3.87 -15.79
CA LEU A 404 7.22 2.62 -15.35
C LEU A 404 7.15 1.52 -16.41
N LYS A 405 8.29 1.28 -17.07
CA LYS A 405 8.45 0.20 -18.05
C LYS A 405 8.58 -1.18 -17.40
N MET A 406 9.37 -1.31 -16.35
CA MET A 406 9.68 -2.59 -15.69
C MET A 406 9.36 -2.48 -14.20
N LEU A 407 8.69 -3.48 -13.66
CA LEU A 407 8.33 -3.53 -12.26
C LEU A 407 8.68 -4.90 -11.68
N VAL A 408 9.37 -4.93 -10.55
CA VAL A 408 9.60 -6.15 -9.78
C VAL A 408 8.78 -6.07 -8.51
N LEU A 409 7.88 -7.02 -8.31
CA LEU A 409 7.07 -7.11 -7.10
C LEU A 409 7.61 -8.20 -6.19
N VAL A 410 7.95 -7.85 -4.96
CA VAL A 410 8.53 -8.76 -3.96
C VAL A 410 7.66 -8.81 -2.70
N ASP A 411 7.87 -9.81 -1.85
CA ASP A 411 7.18 -9.91 -0.56
C ASP A 411 7.53 -8.73 0.38
N GLU A 412 6.70 -8.50 1.39
CA GLU A 412 6.85 -7.41 2.37
C GLU A 412 8.15 -7.44 3.19
N ASP A 413 8.80 -8.60 3.29
CA ASP A 413 10.04 -8.81 4.04
C ASP A 413 11.31 -8.59 3.19
N VAL A 414 11.17 -8.30 1.89
CA VAL A 414 12.28 -7.96 1.00
C VAL A 414 12.49 -6.46 0.99
N ASP A 415 13.67 -6.02 1.44
CA ASP A 415 14.09 -4.63 1.32
C ASP A 415 14.33 -4.27 -0.16
N VAL A 416 13.47 -3.42 -0.71
CA VAL A 416 13.54 -2.97 -2.11
C VAL A 416 14.73 -2.05 -2.39
N HIS A 417 15.36 -1.50 -1.35
CA HIS A 417 16.58 -0.70 -1.47
C HIS A 417 17.84 -1.59 -1.55
N ASP A 418 17.75 -2.87 -1.19
CA ASP A 418 18.79 -3.86 -1.43
C ASP A 418 18.60 -4.55 -2.78
N THR A 419 19.35 -4.09 -3.78
CA THR A 419 19.31 -4.68 -5.13
C THR A 419 19.67 -6.16 -5.13
N THR A 420 20.56 -6.61 -4.25
CA THR A 420 20.91 -8.04 -4.15
C THR A 420 19.76 -8.85 -3.56
N GLY A 421 19.08 -8.32 -2.55
CA GLY A 421 17.86 -8.91 -1.98
C GLY A 421 16.74 -9.06 -3.02
N VAL A 422 16.49 -8.02 -3.82
CA VAL A 422 15.51 -8.05 -4.91
C VAL A 422 15.89 -9.09 -5.98
N LEU A 423 17.14 -9.11 -6.42
CA LEU A 423 17.62 -10.10 -7.40
C LEU A 423 17.55 -11.53 -6.87
N HIS A 424 17.83 -11.74 -5.58
CA HIS A 424 17.66 -13.03 -4.93
C HIS A 424 16.19 -13.48 -4.95
N ALA A 425 15.24 -12.59 -4.66
CA ALA A 425 13.82 -12.89 -4.79
C ALA A 425 13.45 -13.26 -6.23
N VAL A 426 13.93 -12.51 -7.22
CA VAL A 426 13.72 -12.85 -8.65
C VAL A 426 14.29 -14.24 -8.97
N ALA A 427 15.52 -14.53 -8.56
CA ALA A 427 16.18 -15.81 -8.88
C ALA A 427 15.52 -17.03 -8.22
N THR A 428 14.89 -16.86 -7.06
CA THR A 428 14.39 -17.98 -6.25
C THR A 428 12.87 -18.16 -6.29
N GLN A 429 12.13 -17.11 -6.65
CA GLN A 429 10.66 -17.08 -6.55
C GLN A 429 9.93 -16.98 -7.89
N VAL A 430 10.66 -16.80 -8.99
CA VAL A 430 10.09 -16.56 -10.32
C VAL A 430 10.22 -17.81 -11.19
N ASP A 431 9.09 -18.31 -11.70
CA ASP A 431 9.05 -19.10 -12.92
C ASP A 431 8.85 -18.14 -14.09
N PRO A 432 9.82 -17.96 -15.00
CA PRO A 432 9.74 -16.93 -16.04
C PRO A 432 8.51 -17.03 -16.94
N ARG A 433 7.97 -18.23 -17.17
CA ARG A 433 6.81 -18.39 -18.06
C ARG A 433 5.50 -18.03 -17.38
N ARG A 434 5.42 -18.21 -16.06
CA ARG A 434 4.21 -17.95 -15.27
C ARG A 434 4.19 -16.52 -14.71
N ASP A 435 5.34 -16.07 -14.22
CA ASP A 435 5.44 -14.93 -13.30
C ASP A 435 5.95 -13.66 -13.96
N VAL A 436 6.41 -13.75 -15.20
CA VAL A 436 6.74 -12.58 -16.02
C VAL A 436 5.64 -12.39 -17.05
N TRP A 437 5.11 -11.18 -17.13
CA TRP A 437 4.22 -10.80 -18.23
C TRP A 437 4.67 -9.48 -18.84
N VAL A 438 4.37 -9.35 -20.12
CA VAL A 438 4.64 -8.17 -20.93
C VAL A 438 3.34 -7.78 -21.60
N GLU A 439 3.04 -6.48 -21.62
CA GLU A 439 1.90 -5.94 -22.33
C GLU A 439 2.28 -4.67 -23.08
N ASP A 440 1.59 -4.43 -24.19
CA ASP A 440 1.75 -3.19 -24.96
C ASP A 440 1.22 -2.01 -24.14
N ALA A 441 1.97 -0.91 -24.17
CA ALA A 441 1.65 0.28 -23.41
C ALA A 441 2.24 1.54 -24.05
N ALA A 442 1.70 2.70 -23.68
CA ALA A 442 2.38 3.95 -23.94
C ALA A 442 3.75 3.92 -23.26
N SER A 443 4.79 4.31 -23.99
CA SER A 443 6.15 4.41 -23.44
C SER A 443 6.52 5.86 -23.21
N HIS A 444 7.35 6.12 -22.22
CA HIS A 444 7.89 7.45 -22.03
C HIS A 444 8.61 7.91 -23.32
N PRO A 445 8.40 9.13 -23.83
CA PRO A 445 8.96 9.55 -25.12
C PRO A 445 10.49 9.59 -25.13
N LEU A 446 11.12 9.65 -23.96
CA LEU A 446 12.58 9.60 -23.79
C LEU A 446 13.14 8.15 -23.74
N ASN A 447 12.29 7.13 -23.85
CA ASN A 447 12.74 5.74 -23.88
C ASN A 447 13.30 5.39 -25.27
N HIS A 448 14.60 5.58 -25.46
CA HIS A 448 15.32 5.22 -26.69
C HIS A 448 15.29 3.71 -27.01
N ALA A 449 14.90 2.84 -26.07
CA ALA A 449 14.75 1.41 -26.32
C ALA A 449 13.37 1.05 -26.91
N ALA A 450 12.40 1.97 -26.90
CA ALA A 450 11.15 1.84 -27.63
C ALA A 450 11.39 2.31 -29.06
N GLY A 451 11.38 1.40 -30.04
CA GLY A 451 11.73 1.71 -31.44
C GLY A 451 10.88 2.80 -32.11
N LEU A 452 9.76 3.23 -31.49
CA LEU A 452 8.95 4.37 -31.90
C LEU A 452 8.65 5.26 -30.67
N PRO A 453 8.75 6.60 -30.77
CA PRO A 453 8.41 7.51 -29.67
C PRO A 453 6.97 7.30 -29.18
N GLY A 454 6.81 7.21 -27.86
CA GLY A 454 5.48 7.04 -27.24
C GLY A 454 4.91 5.63 -27.30
N VAL A 455 5.50 4.71 -28.07
CA VAL A 455 4.98 3.35 -28.27
C VAL A 455 5.95 2.33 -27.70
N GLY A 456 5.51 1.48 -26.78
CA GLY A 456 6.36 0.41 -26.29
C GLY A 456 5.59 -0.68 -25.57
N SER A 457 6.29 -1.34 -24.68
CA SER A 457 5.73 -2.37 -23.82
C SER A 457 6.25 -2.20 -22.40
N ARG A 458 5.46 -2.70 -21.46
CA ARG A 458 5.81 -2.76 -20.04
C ARG A 458 5.83 -4.19 -19.56
N MET A 459 6.70 -4.47 -18.60
CA MET A 459 6.97 -5.79 -18.06
C MET A 459 6.82 -5.76 -16.55
N VAL A 460 6.27 -6.84 -16.00
CA VAL A 460 6.30 -7.07 -14.56
C VAL A 460 6.85 -8.45 -14.27
N ILE A 461 7.65 -8.50 -13.22
CA ILE A 461 8.21 -9.72 -12.63
C ILE A 461 7.55 -9.88 -11.26
N ASP A 462 6.64 -10.85 -11.14
CA ASP A 462 6.09 -11.25 -9.85
C ASP A 462 7.10 -12.17 -9.13
N ALA A 463 7.94 -11.56 -8.28
CA ALA A 463 8.90 -12.24 -7.42
C ALA A 463 8.37 -12.42 -5.98
N THR A 464 7.05 -12.42 -5.78
CA THR A 464 6.42 -12.76 -4.49
C THR A 464 6.35 -14.27 -4.27
N ALA A 465 6.19 -14.70 -3.03
CA ALA A 465 5.96 -16.10 -2.72
C ALA A 465 4.67 -16.60 -3.40
N LYS A 466 4.71 -17.78 -4.00
CA LYS A 466 3.55 -18.32 -4.71
C LYS A 466 2.69 -19.16 -3.79
N SER A 467 1.41 -18.81 -3.74
CA SER A 467 0.38 -19.56 -3.04
C SER A 467 0.16 -20.93 -3.66
N THR A 468 -0.47 -21.83 -2.91
CA THR A 468 -0.88 -23.15 -3.38
C THR A 468 -1.74 -23.07 -4.65
N ALA A 469 -2.52 -21.99 -4.82
CA ALA A 469 -3.34 -21.80 -6.00
C ALA A 469 -2.54 -21.38 -7.26
N GLU A 470 -1.36 -20.79 -7.10
CA GLU A 470 -0.52 -20.31 -8.21
C GLU A 470 0.44 -21.39 -8.74
N ARG A 471 0.90 -22.30 -7.87
CA ARG A 471 1.91 -23.32 -8.23
C ARG A 471 1.49 -24.76 -7.91
N GLY A 472 0.55 -24.97 -6.99
CA GLY A 472 0.33 -26.27 -6.37
C GLY A 472 1.41 -26.61 -5.34
N GLY A 473 1.02 -27.21 -4.22
CA GLY A 473 1.91 -27.53 -3.11
C GLY A 473 2.23 -26.34 -2.19
N VAL A 474 2.89 -26.63 -1.06
CA VAL A 474 3.26 -25.64 -0.05
C VAL A 474 4.56 -24.92 -0.46
N TRP A 475 4.56 -23.59 -0.42
CA TRP A 475 5.77 -22.80 -0.68
C TRP A 475 6.81 -23.05 0.43
N PRO A 476 8.10 -23.23 0.12
CA PRO A 476 9.12 -23.43 1.13
C PRO A 476 9.18 -22.27 2.13
N ALA A 477 9.33 -22.59 3.42
CA ALA A 477 9.55 -21.57 4.45
C ALA A 477 10.91 -20.89 4.23
N LYS A 478 10.96 -19.57 4.40
CA LYS A 478 12.22 -18.81 4.40
C LYS A 478 13.04 -19.21 5.64
N VAL A 479 14.37 -19.30 5.46
CA VAL A 479 15.27 -19.52 6.59
C VAL A 479 15.33 -18.23 7.41
N ALA A 480 14.92 -18.31 8.66
CA ALA A 480 14.97 -17.20 9.61
C ALA A 480 15.79 -17.61 10.83
N LEU A 481 16.51 -16.64 11.42
CA LEU A 481 17.10 -16.82 12.74
C LEU A 481 15.99 -17.00 13.78
N SER A 482 16.24 -17.77 14.83
CA SER A 482 15.34 -17.79 15.97
C SER A 482 15.25 -16.40 16.58
N ALA A 483 14.08 -16.04 17.12
CA ALA A 483 13.87 -14.75 17.77
C ALA A 483 14.91 -14.48 18.86
N GLU A 484 15.30 -15.53 19.61
CA GLU A 484 16.35 -15.48 20.62
C GLU A 484 17.72 -15.04 20.06
N VAL A 485 18.14 -15.61 18.92
CA VAL A 485 19.43 -15.27 18.30
C VAL A 485 19.38 -13.87 17.68
N SER A 486 18.29 -13.51 17.02
CA SER A 486 18.11 -12.15 16.48
C SER A 486 18.21 -11.08 17.57
N GLU A 487 17.59 -11.32 18.73
CA GLU A 487 17.64 -10.39 19.87
C GLU A 487 19.01 -10.37 20.57
N LEU A 488 19.66 -11.53 20.68
CA LEU A 488 21.04 -11.62 21.19
C LEU A 488 22.00 -10.81 20.31
N LEU A 489 21.89 -10.94 18.98
CA LEU A 489 22.69 -10.17 18.04
C LEU A 489 22.42 -8.68 18.17
N ARG A 490 21.15 -8.26 18.29
CA ARG A 490 20.77 -6.86 18.50
C ARG A 490 21.40 -6.26 19.77
N LYS A 491 21.36 -6.98 20.90
CA LYS A 491 21.91 -6.51 22.18
C LYS A 491 23.43 -6.43 22.18
N ARG A 492 24.10 -7.41 21.56
CA ARG A 492 25.55 -7.59 21.65
C ARG A 492 26.31 -7.09 20.42
N TRP A 493 25.64 -6.51 19.43
CA TRP A 493 26.26 -6.11 18.16
C TRP A 493 27.48 -5.20 18.39
N ALA A 494 27.31 -4.18 19.23
CA ALA A 494 28.38 -3.26 19.61
C ALA A 494 29.51 -3.95 20.41
N GLU A 495 29.19 -4.96 21.23
CA GLU A 495 30.19 -5.74 21.98
C GLU A 495 31.10 -6.56 21.05
N TYR A 496 30.62 -6.95 19.87
CA TYR A 496 31.42 -7.68 18.89
C TYR A 496 32.45 -6.80 18.16
N GLY A 497 32.43 -5.48 18.38
CA GLY A 497 33.30 -4.53 17.68
C GLY A 497 32.98 -4.40 16.18
N LEU A 498 31.74 -4.76 15.79
CA LEU A 498 31.26 -4.70 14.42
C LEU A 498 30.45 -3.40 14.19
N PRO A 499 30.54 -2.77 13.00
CA PRO A 499 29.77 -1.57 12.69
C PRO A 499 28.26 -1.88 12.67
N GLU A 500 27.43 -0.99 13.23
CA GLU A 500 25.98 -1.18 13.33
C GLU A 500 25.31 -1.40 11.97
N ARG A 501 24.32 -2.31 11.96
CA ARG A 501 23.40 -2.51 10.84
C ARG A 501 22.02 -2.00 11.26
N THR A 502 21.54 -0.94 10.62
CA THR A 502 20.30 -0.25 10.97
C THR A 502 19.05 -1.06 10.58
N VAL A 503 18.34 -1.66 11.54
CA VAL A 503 16.92 -2.07 11.39
C VAL A 503 16.18 -1.86 12.72
N MET A 504 15.04 -1.17 12.71
CA MET A 504 14.26 -0.79 13.91
C MET A 504 13.07 -1.74 14.16
N ALA A 505 13.01 -2.37 15.34
CA ALA A 505 11.85 -3.10 15.88
C ALA A 505 11.29 -2.41 17.14
N VAL A 506 10.02 -2.66 17.50
CA VAL A 506 9.36 -2.04 18.68
C VAL A 506 9.95 -2.59 19.98
N ASP A 507 10.50 -1.70 20.80
CA ASP A 507 11.14 -2.06 22.08
C ASP A 507 10.11 -2.47 23.15
N LYS A 508 10.11 -3.77 23.52
CA LYS A 508 9.29 -4.40 24.58
C LYS A 508 10.07 -4.65 25.89
N SER A 509 11.19 -3.97 26.11
CA SER A 509 11.98 -4.16 27.33
C SER A 509 11.14 -4.02 28.61
N ALA A 510 11.33 -4.96 29.54
CA ALA A 510 10.55 -5.02 30.79
C ALA A 510 10.60 -3.70 31.60
N ASP A 511 11.74 -3.00 31.59
CA ASP A 511 11.91 -1.72 32.29
C ASP A 511 11.08 -0.59 31.66
N ARG A 512 10.96 -0.58 30.33
CA ARG A 512 10.14 0.38 29.60
C ARG A 512 8.64 0.15 29.85
N VAL A 513 8.19 -1.10 29.76
CA VAL A 513 6.78 -1.47 29.99
C VAL A 513 6.39 -1.20 31.45
N ARG A 514 7.25 -1.52 32.42
CA ARG A 514 7.04 -1.23 33.84
C ARG A 514 6.88 0.27 34.09
N THR A 515 7.77 1.09 33.55
CA THR A 515 7.75 2.56 33.72
C THR A 515 6.45 3.15 33.14
N MET A 516 6.11 2.76 31.92
CA MET A 516 4.90 3.19 31.23
C MET A 516 3.61 2.86 32.01
N PHE A 517 3.46 1.62 32.49
CA PHE A 517 2.28 1.24 33.30
C PHE A 517 2.29 1.89 34.68
N GLY A 518 3.45 2.00 35.34
CA GLY A 518 3.57 2.65 36.65
C GLY A 518 3.10 4.10 36.62
N GLU A 519 3.40 4.81 35.53
CA GLU A 519 2.96 6.18 35.31
C GLU A 519 1.44 6.32 35.17
N ILE A 520 0.77 5.41 34.47
CA ILE A 520 -0.67 5.49 34.19
C ILE A 520 -1.56 4.83 35.25
N ALA A 521 -0.97 4.16 36.25
CA ALA A 521 -1.69 3.34 37.23
C ALA A 521 -2.92 4.02 37.86
N GLY A 522 -2.79 5.28 38.29
CA GLY A 522 -3.88 6.03 38.93
C GLY A 522 -5.08 6.36 38.04
N ARG A 523 -4.95 6.28 36.70
CA ARG A 523 -6.03 6.56 35.74
C ARG A 523 -6.41 5.32 34.90
N TYR A 524 -5.71 4.21 35.10
CA TYR A 524 -5.81 3.00 34.28
C TYR A 524 -7.25 2.46 34.17
N ASP A 525 -7.95 2.32 35.31
CA ASP A 525 -9.32 1.78 35.32
C ASP A 525 -10.33 2.73 34.65
N PHE A 526 -10.20 4.03 34.94
CA PHE A 526 -11.03 5.05 34.31
C PHE A 526 -10.88 5.01 32.79
N LEU A 527 -9.64 4.88 32.30
CA LEU A 527 -9.33 4.79 30.89
C LEU A 527 -9.87 3.49 30.28
N ASN A 528 -9.68 2.34 30.93
CA ASN A 528 -10.22 1.07 30.44
C ASN A 528 -11.75 1.11 30.32
N HIS A 529 -12.45 1.70 31.29
CA HIS A 529 -13.90 1.84 31.27
C HIS A 529 -14.37 2.85 30.23
N LEU A 530 -13.67 3.98 30.08
CA LEU A 530 -14.03 5.01 29.11
C LEU A 530 -13.81 4.53 27.67
N LEU A 531 -12.63 3.95 27.40
CA LEU A 531 -12.22 3.50 26.07
C LEU A 531 -12.98 2.25 25.61
N SER A 532 -13.38 1.38 26.54
CA SER A 532 -14.23 0.23 26.20
C SER A 532 -15.73 0.54 26.27
N MET A 533 -16.13 1.79 26.58
CA MET A 533 -17.54 2.14 26.87
C MET A 533 -18.18 1.23 27.93
N ASN A 534 -17.43 0.90 28.99
CA ASN A 534 -17.75 -0.05 30.07
C ASN A 534 -17.92 -1.52 29.65
N VAL A 535 -17.66 -1.88 28.40
CA VAL A 535 -17.77 -3.27 27.92
C VAL A 535 -16.68 -4.15 28.54
N ASP A 536 -15.57 -3.58 29.00
CA ASP A 536 -14.50 -4.31 29.67
C ASP A 536 -14.93 -5.02 30.96
N ARG A 537 -15.93 -4.47 31.67
CA ARG A 537 -16.56 -5.12 32.82
C ARG A 537 -17.35 -6.36 32.42
N TYR A 538 -18.08 -6.28 31.31
CA TYR A 538 -18.82 -7.42 30.76
C TYR A 538 -17.86 -8.53 30.31
N TRP A 539 -16.75 -8.20 29.65
CA TRP A 539 -15.76 -9.19 29.24
C TRP A 539 -15.17 -9.95 30.42
N ARG A 540 -14.73 -9.26 31.48
CA ARG A 540 -14.20 -9.91 32.69
C ARG A 540 -15.25 -10.78 33.40
N TRP A 541 -16.48 -10.28 33.52
CA TRP A 541 -17.59 -11.08 34.06
C TRP A 541 -17.87 -12.34 33.22
N ARG A 542 -17.82 -12.21 31.89
CA ARG A 542 -18.06 -13.33 30.97
C ARG A 542 -16.93 -14.35 31.03
N THR A 543 -15.67 -13.91 31.18
CA THR A 543 -14.51 -14.79 31.40
C THR A 543 -14.71 -15.66 32.64
N VAL A 544 -15.10 -15.07 33.77
CA VAL A 544 -15.39 -15.81 35.01
C VAL A 544 -16.55 -16.80 34.85
N ARG A 545 -17.55 -16.50 34.02
CA ARG A 545 -18.64 -17.44 33.73
C ARG A 545 -18.27 -18.58 32.80
N LEU A 546 -17.32 -18.36 31.89
CA LEU A 546 -16.81 -19.43 31.02
C LEU A 546 -15.83 -20.34 31.76
N VAL A 547 -15.14 -19.81 32.76
CA VAL A 547 -14.19 -20.52 33.62
C VAL A 547 -14.58 -20.30 35.09
N PRO A 548 -15.69 -20.88 35.57
CA PRO A 548 -16.14 -20.66 36.95
C PRO A 548 -15.20 -21.31 37.96
N PRO A 549 -15.07 -20.80 39.19
CA PRO A 549 -14.39 -21.52 40.26
C PRO A 549 -15.23 -22.75 40.67
N GLU A 550 -14.60 -23.92 40.79
CA GLU A 550 -15.31 -25.18 41.12
C GLU A 550 -14.84 -25.79 42.46
N GLU A 551 -13.65 -25.44 42.94
CA GLU A 551 -13.07 -26.01 44.15
C GLU A 551 -12.54 -24.92 45.11
N SER A 552 -12.09 -25.33 46.31
CA SER A 552 -11.48 -24.42 47.30
C SER A 552 -9.99 -24.12 47.04
N ALA A 553 -9.38 -24.77 46.02
CA ALA A 553 -7.99 -24.54 45.61
C ALA A 553 -7.76 -23.07 45.15
N PRO A 554 -6.54 -22.53 45.24
CA PRO A 554 -6.31 -21.12 44.97
C PRO A 554 -6.44 -20.75 43.48
N ILE A 555 -6.73 -19.48 43.20
CA ILE A 555 -6.81 -18.88 41.85
C ILE A 555 -5.70 -17.84 41.70
N LEU A 556 -5.00 -17.84 40.56
CA LEU A 556 -4.00 -16.84 40.21
C LEU A 556 -4.52 -15.95 39.07
N ASP A 557 -4.47 -14.63 39.26
CA ASP A 557 -4.59 -13.65 38.19
C ASP A 557 -3.20 -13.07 37.90
N MET A 558 -2.59 -13.54 36.80
CA MET A 558 -1.28 -13.12 36.32
C MET A 558 -1.40 -11.82 35.50
N CYS A 559 -0.44 -10.92 35.66
CA CYS A 559 -0.50 -9.54 35.13
C CYS A 559 -1.80 -8.83 35.57
N THR A 560 -2.11 -8.93 36.86
CA THR A 560 -3.40 -8.50 37.42
C THR A 560 -3.66 -7.00 37.31
N GLY A 561 -2.61 -6.18 37.09
CA GLY A 561 -2.69 -4.73 37.09
C GLY A 561 -3.32 -4.21 38.39
N THR A 562 -4.40 -3.45 38.27
CA THR A 562 -5.16 -2.89 39.40
C THR A 562 -6.16 -3.89 40.02
N GLY A 563 -6.14 -5.17 39.63
CA GLY A 563 -6.87 -6.25 40.31
C GLY A 563 -8.33 -6.46 39.89
N ASP A 564 -8.79 -5.90 38.77
CA ASP A 564 -10.22 -5.98 38.38
C ASP A 564 -10.69 -7.40 38.04
N LEU A 565 -9.86 -8.22 37.39
CA LEU A 565 -10.20 -9.63 37.11
C LEU A 565 -10.06 -10.50 38.37
N ALA A 566 -8.99 -10.31 39.16
CA ALA A 566 -8.83 -10.94 40.47
C ALA A 566 -10.04 -10.67 41.41
N LEU A 567 -10.55 -9.43 41.44
CA LEU A 567 -11.76 -9.08 42.18
C LEU A 567 -13.03 -9.76 41.63
N ALA A 568 -13.11 -9.97 40.31
CA ALA A 568 -14.23 -10.68 39.71
C ALA A 568 -14.24 -12.17 40.11
N TYR A 569 -13.06 -12.82 40.12
CA TYR A 569 -12.93 -14.18 40.63
C TYR A 569 -13.21 -14.26 42.14
N TYR A 570 -12.70 -13.33 42.94
CA TYR A 570 -12.99 -13.25 44.38
C TYR A 570 -14.48 -13.17 44.69
N ARG A 571 -15.25 -12.41 43.90
CA ARG A 571 -16.72 -12.31 44.07
C ARG A 571 -17.47 -13.57 43.63
N ALA A 572 -16.88 -14.37 42.75
CA ALA A 572 -17.49 -15.58 42.20
C ALA A 572 -17.08 -16.86 42.95
N SER A 573 -16.01 -16.82 43.74
CA SER A 573 -15.47 -17.97 44.48
C SER A 573 -16.03 -18.07 45.90
N SER A 574 -16.09 -19.28 46.44
CA SER A 574 -16.54 -19.55 47.82
C SER A 574 -15.62 -18.91 48.85
N ASP A 575 -16.11 -18.71 50.08
CA ASP A 575 -15.38 -18.05 51.17
C ASP A 575 -14.06 -18.75 51.55
N GLU A 576 -13.87 -20.00 51.13
CA GLU A 576 -12.66 -20.79 51.37
C GLU A 576 -11.60 -20.67 50.27
N THR A 577 -11.92 -20.12 49.09
CA THR A 577 -11.01 -20.05 47.94
C THR A 577 -10.12 -18.80 47.98
N PRO A 578 -8.78 -18.95 48.11
CA PRO A 578 -7.85 -17.82 48.02
C PRO A 578 -7.66 -17.34 46.57
N VAL A 579 -7.58 -16.02 46.37
CA VAL A 579 -7.25 -15.40 45.08
C VAL A 579 -5.96 -14.61 45.22
N VAL A 580 -5.04 -14.81 44.28
CA VAL A 580 -3.75 -14.12 44.24
C VAL A 580 -3.67 -13.31 42.96
N GLY A 581 -3.43 -12.00 43.07
CA GLY A 581 -3.10 -11.13 41.94
C GLY A 581 -1.60 -10.91 41.84
N ALA A 582 -0.98 -11.25 40.72
CA ALA A 582 0.44 -11.09 40.49
C ALA A 582 0.71 -10.07 39.38
N ASP A 583 1.58 -9.09 39.62
CA ASP A 583 2.02 -8.14 38.60
C ASP A 583 3.45 -7.67 38.89
N PHE A 584 4.22 -7.31 37.87
CA PHE A 584 5.59 -6.80 38.03
C PHE A 584 5.65 -5.27 38.22
N CYS A 585 4.50 -4.59 38.18
CA CYS A 585 4.32 -3.16 38.34
C CYS A 585 3.75 -2.81 39.73
N HIS A 586 4.63 -2.43 40.66
CA HIS A 586 4.26 -2.12 42.05
C HIS A 586 3.12 -1.08 42.21
N PRO A 587 3.11 0.06 41.49
CA PRO A 587 2.04 1.06 41.64
C PRO A 587 0.63 0.53 41.34
N MET A 588 0.52 -0.43 40.43
CA MET A 588 -0.76 -1.07 40.08
C MET A 588 -1.27 -1.97 41.22
N LEU A 589 -0.37 -2.74 41.85
CA LEU A 589 -0.69 -3.62 42.97
C LEU A 589 -1.15 -2.85 44.21
N VAL A 590 -0.58 -1.66 44.47
CA VAL A 590 -1.01 -0.78 45.56
C VAL A 590 -2.48 -0.39 45.40
N ILE A 591 -2.91 -0.08 44.17
CA ILE A 591 -4.31 0.24 43.86
C ILE A 591 -5.19 -1.00 44.01
N GLY A 592 -4.74 -2.16 43.52
CA GLY A 592 -5.44 -3.43 43.67
C GLY A 592 -5.68 -3.82 45.13
N ALA A 593 -4.66 -3.70 45.98
CA ALA A 593 -4.75 -3.95 47.40
C ALA A 593 -5.76 -3.01 48.09
N ASP A 594 -5.79 -1.73 47.72
CA ASP A 594 -6.77 -0.79 48.25
C ASP A 594 -8.22 -1.16 47.87
N LYS A 595 -8.45 -1.57 46.61
CA LYS A 595 -9.75 -2.09 46.17
C LYS A 595 -10.14 -3.37 46.90
N GLY A 596 -9.21 -4.29 47.11
CA GLY A 596 -9.42 -5.52 47.87
C GLY A 596 -9.89 -5.24 49.31
N ARG A 597 -9.22 -4.29 50.00
CA ARG A 597 -9.64 -3.84 51.34
C ARG A 597 -11.04 -3.23 51.33
N LYS A 598 -11.35 -2.35 50.36
CA LYS A 598 -12.68 -1.75 50.21
C LYS A 598 -13.78 -2.77 49.89
N ALA A 599 -13.43 -3.88 49.24
CA ALA A 599 -14.34 -4.98 48.96
C ALA A 599 -14.50 -5.98 50.12
N GLY A 600 -13.88 -5.71 51.28
CA GLY A 600 -13.94 -6.58 52.46
C GLY A 600 -13.15 -7.89 52.33
N ALA A 601 -12.17 -7.94 51.41
CA ALA A 601 -11.40 -9.15 51.12
C ALA A 601 -10.27 -9.41 52.14
N ASN A 602 -10.62 -9.54 53.42
CA ASN A 602 -9.71 -9.69 54.57
C ASN A 602 -8.80 -10.94 54.46
N GLY A 603 -7.69 -10.84 53.73
CA GLY A 603 -6.67 -11.90 53.57
C GLY A 603 -6.99 -12.96 52.52
N ARG A 604 -8.19 -12.96 51.93
CA ARG A 604 -8.61 -13.89 50.86
C ARG A 604 -8.18 -13.44 49.46
N LEU A 605 -7.95 -12.14 49.25
CA LEU A 605 -7.39 -11.60 48.02
C LEU A 605 -6.03 -10.93 48.34
N ASN A 606 -4.95 -11.53 47.85
CA ASN A 606 -3.59 -11.05 48.09
C ASN A 606 -2.91 -10.62 46.79
N PHE A 607 -2.08 -9.58 46.88
CA PHE A 607 -1.35 -9.04 45.73
C PHE A 607 0.15 -9.24 45.94
N ILE A 608 0.85 -9.74 44.92
CA ILE A 608 2.29 -10.00 44.97
C ILE A 608 2.99 -9.43 43.74
N GLU A 609 4.18 -8.88 43.97
CA GLU A 609 5.05 -8.42 42.89
C GLU A 609 5.81 -9.60 42.27
N ALA A 610 5.54 -9.90 41.00
CA ALA A 610 6.12 -11.05 40.31
C ALA A 610 6.22 -10.84 38.79
N ASP A 611 7.30 -11.35 38.19
CA ASP A 611 7.48 -11.39 36.73
C ASP A 611 6.73 -12.61 36.16
N ALA A 612 5.89 -12.39 35.15
CA ALA A 612 5.11 -13.43 34.48
C ALA A 612 5.98 -14.51 33.82
N ARG A 613 7.26 -14.22 33.53
CA ARG A 613 8.23 -15.19 32.97
C ARG A 613 8.80 -16.14 34.02
N ARG A 614 8.64 -15.82 35.31
CA ARG A 614 9.13 -16.63 36.43
C ARG A 614 8.30 -16.37 37.67
N LEU A 615 7.18 -17.06 37.76
CA LEU A 615 6.25 -16.92 38.88
C LEU A 615 6.81 -17.57 40.15
N PRO A 616 6.77 -16.90 41.32
CA PRO A 616 7.32 -17.40 42.58
C PRO A 616 6.39 -18.41 43.27
N PHE A 617 5.76 -19.29 42.49
CA PHE A 617 4.84 -20.31 42.98
C PHE A 617 5.31 -21.72 42.59
N PRO A 618 5.05 -22.73 43.44
CA PRO A 618 5.25 -24.13 43.08
C PRO A 618 4.41 -24.54 41.86
N ASP A 619 4.84 -25.61 41.23
CA ASP A 619 4.09 -26.28 40.15
C ASP A 619 2.73 -26.75 40.70
N ASP A 620 1.73 -26.85 39.82
CA ASP A 620 0.43 -27.45 40.10
C ASP A 620 -0.36 -26.85 41.29
N MET A 621 -0.13 -25.58 41.61
CA MET A 621 -0.72 -24.93 42.79
C MET A 621 -2.16 -24.45 42.57
N PHE A 622 -2.46 -23.87 41.41
CA PHE A 622 -3.71 -23.13 41.19
C PHE A 622 -4.73 -23.92 40.39
N GLN A 623 -6.02 -23.83 40.78
CA GLN A 623 -7.10 -24.43 39.98
C GLN A 623 -7.41 -23.62 38.73
N ILE A 624 -7.21 -22.30 38.78
CA ILE A 624 -7.42 -21.37 37.67
C ILE A 624 -6.25 -20.41 37.61
N VAL A 625 -5.67 -20.25 36.42
CA VAL A 625 -4.69 -19.22 36.13
C VAL A 625 -5.25 -18.31 35.04
N SER A 626 -5.51 -17.06 35.39
CA SER A 626 -6.10 -16.07 34.49
C SER A 626 -5.15 -14.94 34.15
N VAL A 627 -5.41 -14.26 33.04
CA VAL A 627 -4.79 -12.98 32.68
C VAL A 627 -5.78 -12.16 31.87
N ALA A 628 -5.91 -10.87 32.18
CA ALA A 628 -6.69 -9.93 31.38
C ALA A 628 -5.83 -8.76 30.93
N PHE A 629 -5.71 -8.58 29.61
CA PHE A 629 -5.02 -7.46 28.99
C PHE A 629 -3.55 -7.27 29.37
N GLY A 630 -2.91 -8.32 29.90
CA GLY A 630 -1.54 -8.30 30.39
C GLY A 630 -0.57 -9.14 29.57
N LEU A 631 -1.04 -10.26 29.02
CA LEU A 631 -0.18 -11.26 28.38
C LEU A 631 0.52 -10.72 27.13
N ARG A 632 -0.14 -9.81 26.38
CA ARG A 632 0.47 -9.16 25.22
C ARG A 632 1.68 -8.28 25.54
N ASN A 633 1.82 -7.88 26.80
CA ASN A 633 2.90 -7.00 27.26
C ASN A 633 4.08 -7.79 27.87
N VAL A 634 4.01 -9.12 27.88
CA VAL A 634 5.10 -9.98 28.36
C VAL A 634 6.15 -10.13 27.25
N GLU A 635 7.42 -9.84 27.55
CA GLU A 635 8.52 -9.88 26.59
C GLU A 635 8.68 -11.26 25.92
N ASP A 636 8.56 -12.34 26.71
CA ASP A 636 8.45 -13.74 26.24
C ASP A 636 7.04 -14.27 26.54
N THR A 637 6.09 -14.01 25.62
CA THR A 637 4.70 -14.46 25.73
C THR A 637 4.59 -15.99 25.90
N ASP A 638 5.38 -16.76 25.16
CA ASP A 638 5.35 -18.22 25.22
C ASP A 638 5.94 -18.73 26.54
N GLY A 639 6.92 -18.01 27.10
CA GLY A 639 7.41 -18.18 28.47
C GLY A 639 6.36 -17.89 29.53
N GLY A 640 5.60 -16.80 29.36
CA GLY A 640 4.45 -16.52 30.21
C GLY A 640 3.40 -17.62 30.15
N LEU A 641 3.08 -18.13 28.96
CA LEU A 641 2.15 -19.26 28.79
C LEU A 641 2.67 -20.56 29.45
N ARG A 642 3.97 -20.84 29.33
CA ARG A 642 4.62 -21.98 30.01
C ARG A 642 4.50 -21.87 31.52
N GLU A 643 4.75 -20.69 32.09
CA GLU A 643 4.60 -20.45 33.53
C GLU A 643 3.14 -20.54 33.98
N MET A 644 2.19 -20.02 33.20
CA MET A 644 0.75 -20.20 33.47
C MET A 644 0.36 -21.67 33.50
N ALA A 645 0.86 -22.47 32.55
CA ALA A 645 0.59 -23.91 32.49
C ALA A 645 1.26 -24.65 33.66
N ARG A 646 2.50 -24.30 34.02
CA ARG A 646 3.27 -24.92 35.11
C ARG A 646 2.60 -24.76 36.47
N VAL A 647 2.13 -23.56 36.80
CA VAL A 647 1.50 -23.29 38.10
C VAL A 647 0.03 -23.72 38.15
N CYS A 648 -0.57 -24.06 37.01
CA CYS A 648 -1.92 -24.58 36.90
C CYS A 648 -1.92 -26.09 37.15
N ARG A 649 -2.66 -26.56 38.14
CA ARG A 649 -2.72 -27.99 38.48
C ARG A 649 -3.28 -28.84 37.33
N PRO A 650 -3.00 -30.16 37.32
CA PRO A 650 -3.62 -31.07 36.38
C PRO A 650 -5.15 -31.06 36.51
N GLY A 651 -5.85 -30.85 35.40
CA GLY A 651 -7.31 -30.67 35.40
C GLY A 651 -7.79 -29.25 35.76
N GLY A 652 -6.88 -28.34 36.12
CA GLY A 652 -7.14 -26.91 36.25
C GLY A 652 -7.35 -26.22 34.89
N ARG A 653 -7.71 -24.93 34.93
CA ARG A 653 -8.07 -24.14 33.75
C ARG A 653 -7.23 -22.89 33.60
N VAL A 654 -6.82 -22.61 32.37
CA VAL A 654 -6.13 -21.35 32.00
C VAL A 654 -7.09 -20.45 31.23
N ALA A 655 -7.20 -19.19 31.64
CA ALA A 655 -8.10 -18.21 31.03
C ALA A 655 -7.32 -16.97 30.56
N VAL A 656 -7.29 -16.73 29.24
CA VAL A 656 -6.65 -15.54 28.66
C VAL A 656 -7.73 -14.65 28.07
N LEU A 657 -7.82 -13.41 28.57
CA LEU A 657 -8.67 -12.36 28.02
C LEU A 657 -7.78 -11.29 27.40
N GLU A 658 -7.75 -11.19 26.07
CA GLU A 658 -6.93 -10.21 25.35
C GLU A 658 -7.68 -9.52 24.21
N PHE A 659 -7.13 -8.39 23.77
CA PHE A 659 -7.63 -7.68 22.60
C PHE A 659 -7.19 -8.37 21.31
N SER A 660 -8.10 -8.44 20.33
CA SER A 660 -7.82 -8.90 18.98
C SER A 660 -8.36 -7.90 17.97
N MET A 661 -7.78 -7.88 16.78
CA MET A 661 -8.34 -7.11 15.67
C MET A 661 -9.67 -7.74 15.18
N PRO A 662 -10.70 -6.95 14.84
CA PRO A 662 -11.95 -7.47 14.31
C PRO A 662 -11.75 -8.19 12.97
N GLY A 663 -12.40 -9.35 12.78
CA GLY A 663 -12.32 -10.13 11.53
C GLY A 663 -13.21 -9.62 10.40
N TRP A 664 -14.30 -8.91 10.70
CA TRP A 664 -15.23 -8.40 9.68
C TRP A 664 -14.76 -7.07 9.07
N GLN A 665 -14.56 -7.05 7.75
CA GLN A 665 -13.83 -5.98 7.04
C GLN A 665 -14.38 -4.56 7.21
N PRO A 666 -15.71 -4.31 7.12
CA PRO A 666 -16.25 -2.96 7.32
C PRO A 666 -15.98 -2.41 8.72
N PHE A 667 -16.12 -3.28 9.74
CA PHE A 667 -15.89 -2.89 11.12
C PHE A 667 -14.41 -2.84 11.48
N LYS A 668 -13.55 -3.64 10.83
CA LYS A 668 -12.10 -3.50 10.91
C LYS A 668 -11.66 -2.11 10.45
N GLY A 669 -12.29 -1.55 9.41
CA GLY A 669 -12.05 -0.17 8.97
C GLY A 669 -12.44 0.88 10.00
N ILE A 670 -13.65 0.80 10.56
CA ILE A 670 -14.16 1.71 11.60
C ILE A 670 -13.31 1.62 12.88
N TYR A 671 -12.99 0.40 13.29
CA TYR A 671 -12.19 0.13 14.48
C TYR A 671 -10.73 0.60 14.30
N SER A 672 -10.14 0.38 13.12
CA SER A 672 -8.81 0.90 12.79
C SER A 672 -8.80 2.43 12.72
N TRP A 673 -9.86 3.05 12.21
CA TRP A 673 -10.02 4.50 12.25
C TRP A 673 -10.10 5.02 13.69
N TYR A 674 -10.90 4.38 14.55
CA TYR A 674 -10.97 4.70 15.98
C TYR A 674 -9.60 4.58 16.66
N PHE A 675 -8.85 3.49 16.43
CA PHE A 675 -7.51 3.27 16.98
C PHE A 675 -6.47 4.29 16.50
N ARG A 676 -6.54 4.71 15.25
CA ARG A 676 -5.56 5.65 14.65
C ARG A 676 -5.90 7.12 14.90
N ASN A 677 -7.19 7.45 15.03
CA ASN A 677 -7.65 8.84 15.00
C ASN A 677 -8.34 9.29 16.29
N VAL A 678 -9.05 8.41 16.98
CA VAL A 678 -9.85 8.79 18.15
C VAL A 678 -9.07 8.49 19.43
N LEU A 679 -8.52 7.28 19.53
CA LEU A 679 -7.78 6.81 20.70
C LEU A 679 -6.57 7.70 21.07
N PRO A 680 -5.70 8.13 20.12
CA PRO A 680 -4.56 9.00 20.46
C PRO A 680 -5.00 10.39 20.91
N ARG A 681 -6.10 10.93 20.34
CA ARG A 681 -6.66 12.25 20.69
C ARG A 681 -7.29 12.26 22.08
N ILE A 682 -8.00 11.19 22.45
CA ILE A 682 -8.52 10.99 23.82
C ILE A 682 -7.35 10.85 24.81
N GLY A 683 -6.29 10.11 24.45
CA GLY A 683 -5.06 9.99 25.24
C GLY A 683 -4.37 11.33 25.48
N GLN A 684 -4.22 12.15 24.44
CA GLN A 684 -3.63 13.51 24.52
C GLN A 684 -4.47 14.47 25.38
N ALA A 685 -5.80 14.42 25.26
CA ALA A 685 -6.69 15.29 26.04
C ALA A 685 -6.71 14.96 27.54
N LEU A 686 -6.50 13.69 27.90
CA LEU A 686 -6.55 13.21 29.29
C LEU A 686 -5.18 13.18 29.98
N ALA A 687 -4.06 13.27 29.25
CA ALA A 687 -2.72 13.30 29.82
C ALA A 687 -1.73 14.12 28.97
N ARG A 688 -1.40 15.34 29.43
CA ARG A 688 -0.21 16.08 28.96
C ARG A 688 1.05 15.26 29.35
N ASN A 689 1.92 14.97 28.37
CA ASN A 689 3.22 14.28 28.47
C ASN A 689 3.25 12.74 28.50
N ARG A 690 2.26 12.00 28.00
CA ARG A 690 2.30 10.51 27.99
C ARG A 690 1.85 9.86 26.69
N GLN A 691 2.36 10.36 25.57
CA GLN A 691 1.99 9.92 24.22
C GLN A 691 2.41 8.46 23.93
N GLU A 692 3.47 7.98 24.59
CA GLU A 692 4.05 6.64 24.36
C GLU A 692 3.14 5.47 24.74
N ALA A 693 2.37 5.57 25.83
CA ALA A 693 1.47 4.48 26.24
C ALA A 693 0.31 4.25 25.26
N TYR A 694 -0.13 5.31 24.59
CA TYR A 694 -1.28 5.28 23.69
C TYR A 694 -0.91 4.96 22.24
N SER A 695 0.35 5.16 21.83
CA SER A 695 0.90 4.60 20.59
C SER A 695 1.32 3.14 20.76
N TYR A 696 1.71 2.73 21.98
CA TYR A 696 2.06 1.34 22.31
C TYR A 696 0.86 0.38 22.25
N LEU A 697 -0.34 0.80 22.66
CA LEU A 697 -1.52 -0.07 22.68
C LEU A 697 -1.93 -0.58 21.26
N PRO A 698 -2.07 0.27 20.23
CA PRO A 698 -2.32 -0.20 18.86
C PRO A 698 -1.22 -1.12 18.31
N ALA A 699 0.05 -0.80 18.59
CA ALA A 699 1.20 -1.57 18.12
C ALA A 699 1.26 -2.96 18.77
N SER A 700 1.08 -3.05 20.09
CA SER A 700 1.08 -4.31 20.84
C SER A 700 -0.11 -5.20 20.49
N VAL A 701 -1.30 -4.64 20.20
CA VAL A 701 -2.46 -5.41 19.72
C VAL A 701 -2.23 -5.93 18.29
N GLY A 702 -1.50 -5.20 17.45
CA GLY A 702 -1.18 -5.62 16.09
C GLY A 702 -0.15 -6.76 16.02
N GLU A 703 0.79 -6.82 16.96
CA GLU A 703 1.82 -7.86 17.03
C GLU A 703 1.39 -9.13 17.81
N PHE A 704 0.29 -9.07 18.56
CA PHE A 704 -0.15 -10.19 19.39
C PHE A 704 -0.91 -11.26 18.58
N PRO A 705 -0.52 -12.55 18.66
CA PRO A 705 -1.22 -13.64 17.97
C PRO A 705 -2.69 -13.73 18.43
N SER A 706 -3.62 -13.97 17.52
CA SER A 706 -5.06 -13.99 17.84
C SER A 706 -5.80 -15.15 17.15
N GLY A 707 -6.96 -15.53 17.69
CA GLY A 707 -7.78 -16.61 17.13
C GLY A 707 -7.09 -17.97 17.24
N GLU A 708 -7.05 -18.72 16.12
CA GLU A 708 -6.51 -20.08 16.09
C GLU A 708 -4.98 -20.12 16.29
N GLU A 709 -4.25 -19.11 15.80
CA GLU A 709 -2.78 -19.02 15.99
C GLU A 709 -2.42 -18.99 17.48
N PHE A 710 -3.19 -18.23 18.28
CA PHE A 710 -2.99 -18.19 19.72
C PHE A 710 -3.43 -19.48 20.41
N ALA A 711 -4.50 -20.11 19.92
CA ALA A 711 -4.97 -21.39 20.44
C ALA A 711 -3.93 -22.50 20.23
N GLU A 712 -3.21 -22.50 19.11
CA GLU A 712 -2.11 -23.43 18.84
C GLU A 712 -0.95 -23.25 19.81
N ARG A 713 -0.56 -22.01 20.12
CA ARG A 713 0.48 -21.72 21.15
C ARG A 713 0.08 -22.24 22.53
N MET A 714 -1.18 -22.06 22.93
CA MET A 714 -1.71 -22.62 24.17
C MET A 714 -1.65 -24.16 24.17
N ARG A 715 -1.94 -24.82 23.04
CA ARG A 715 -1.82 -26.28 22.92
C ARG A 715 -0.36 -26.74 22.99
N ALA A 716 0.56 -25.98 22.41
CA ALA A 716 1.99 -26.30 22.38
C ALA A 716 2.62 -26.34 23.79
N VAL A 717 2.11 -25.52 24.74
CA VAL A 717 2.56 -25.54 26.14
C VAL A 717 1.88 -26.60 27.00
N GLY A 718 1.11 -27.52 26.39
CA GLY A 718 0.52 -28.67 27.06
C GLY A 718 -0.94 -28.52 27.48
N LEU A 719 -1.59 -27.38 27.19
CA LEU A 719 -3.02 -27.20 27.47
C LEU A 719 -3.88 -27.98 26.47
N ARG A 720 -4.90 -28.67 26.98
CA ARG A 720 -5.81 -29.51 26.17
C ARG A 720 -7.21 -28.90 26.17
N LYS A 721 -8.01 -29.20 25.13
CA LYS A 721 -9.38 -28.68 24.94
C LYS A 721 -9.47 -27.15 24.86
N VAL A 722 -8.50 -26.50 24.22
CA VAL A 722 -8.47 -25.04 24.00
C VAL A 722 -9.66 -24.61 23.13
N LYS A 723 -10.41 -23.61 23.62
CA LYS A 723 -11.54 -22.96 22.92
C LYS A 723 -11.36 -21.45 22.98
N TYR A 724 -11.67 -20.76 21.89
CA TYR A 724 -11.68 -19.30 21.85
C TYR A 724 -13.10 -18.77 21.57
N TYR A 725 -13.42 -17.62 22.14
CA TYR A 725 -14.73 -16.97 22.01
C TYR A 725 -14.55 -15.49 21.65
N PRO A 726 -14.98 -15.03 20.46
CA PRO A 726 -14.95 -13.61 20.14
C PRO A 726 -16.04 -12.87 20.92
N PHE A 727 -15.72 -11.70 21.49
CA PHE A 727 -16.69 -10.84 22.17
C PHE A 727 -16.91 -9.53 21.40
N THR A 728 -18.16 -9.03 21.42
CA THR A 728 -18.61 -7.73 20.84
C THR A 728 -18.47 -7.64 19.30
N LEU A 729 -19.46 -8.17 18.57
CA LEU A 729 -19.58 -8.20 17.08
C LEU A 729 -18.60 -9.12 16.32
N GLY A 730 -18.27 -10.25 16.94
CA GLY A 730 -18.37 -11.56 16.29
C GLY A 730 -19.74 -12.20 16.57
N VAL A 731 -20.86 -11.53 16.26
CA VAL A 731 -22.23 -11.98 16.61
C VAL A 731 -23.28 -11.59 15.55
N VAL A 732 -23.93 -12.64 15.01
CA VAL A 732 -25.28 -12.74 14.37
C VAL A 732 -25.43 -12.39 12.88
N LEU A 733 -25.43 -13.45 12.05
CA LEU A 733 -26.63 -13.95 11.34
C LEU A 733 -26.41 -15.44 11.02
N LYS A 734 -26.84 -16.33 11.92
CA LYS A 734 -27.07 -17.73 11.62
C LYS A 734 -28.56 -17.99 11.85
N GLN A 735 -29.38 -17.54 10.91
CA GLN A 735 -30.79 -17.93 10.76
C GLN A 735 -31.39 -17.19 9.56
N GLU A 736 -31.53 -17.89 8.45
CA GLU A 736 -32.58 -17.80 7.42
C GLU A 736 -32.30 -19.01 6.50
N LEU A 737 -33.30 -19.88 6.30
CA LEU A 737 -33.30 -21.14 5.52
C LEU A 737 -32.94 -22.47 6.19
N GLY A 738 -32.25 -22.53 7.34
CA GLY A 738 -32.13 -23.78 8.12
C GLY A 738 -31.50 -24.98 7.38
N ILE A 739 -30.82 -24.77 6.26
CA ILE A 739 -30.07 -25.78 5.53
C ILE A 739 -28.59 -25.43 5.65
N GLU A 740 -27.86 -26.16 6.48
CA GLU A 740 -26.40 -26.24 6.40
C GLU A 740 -26.04 -27.23 5.29
N VAL A 741 -25.59 -26.74 4.14
CA VAL A 741 -24.94 -27.59 3.14
C VAL A 741 -23.46 -27.65 3.50
N ASP A 742 -23.07 -28.69 4.23
CA ASP A 742 -21.67 -29.07 4.36
C ASP A 742 -21.22 -29.69 3.04
N LEU A 743 -20.52 -28.90 2.22
CA LEU A 743 -20.00 -29.35 0.93
C LEU A 743 -18.86 -30.36 1.08
N GLU A 744 -18.18 -30.39 2.24
CA GLU A 744 -17.08 -31.33 2.53
C GLU A 744 -17.61 -32.71 2.99
N ASN A 745 -18.80 -32.75 3.63
CA ASN A 745 -19.48 -33.99 4.03
C ASN A 745 -20.89 -34.13 3.45
N PHE A 746 -21.04 -33.86 2.15
CA PHE A 746 -22.33 -33.92 1.48
C PHE A 746 -22.90 -35.35 1.42
N ASP A 747 -24.07 -35.59 2.00
CA ASP A 747 -24.83 -36.85 1.86
C ASP A 747 -25.76 -36.77 0.63
N PRO A 748 -25.55 -37.59 -0.42
CA PRO A 748 -26.39 -37.61 -1.62
C PRO A 748 -27.88 -37.88 -1.33
N LYS A 749 -28.20 -38.49 -0.18
CA LYS A 749 -29.59 -38.70 0.27
C LYS A 749 -30.33 -37.38 0.52
N LEU A 750 -29.62 -36.26 0.70
CA LEU A 750 -30.23 -34.94 0.86
C LEU A 750 -30.81 -34.39 -0.46
N MET A 751 -30.51 -35.00 -1.61
CA MET A 751 -31.07 -34.61 -2.93
C MET A 751 -32.36 -35.35 -3.30
N THR A 752 -32.80 -36.33 -2.51
CA THR A 752 -34.10 -36.98 -2.78
C THR A 752 -35.23 -36.07 -2.31
N LEU A 753 -36.00 -35.56 -3.26
CA LEU A 753 -37.27 -34.87 -2.99
C LEU A 753 -38.29 -35.89 -2.48
N GLU A 754 -38.23 -36.23 -1.18
CA GLU A 754 -39.36 -36.59 -0.32
C GLU A 754 -38.86 -36.92 1.11
N GLY A 755 -39.40 -36.23 2.11
CA GLY A 755 -38.93 -36.27 3.50
C GLY A 755 -39.10 -37.61 4.20
N THR A 756 -38.16 -38.53 4.03
CA THR A 756 -38.04 -39.75 4.85
C THR A 756 -36.65 -39.86 5.49
N ALA A 757 -36.63 -39.83 6.82
CA ALA A 757 -35.46 -40.09 7.62
C ALA A 757 -35.11 -41.58 7.53
N PHE A 758 -33.90 -41.91 7.08
CA PHE A 758 -33.34 -43.26 7.28
C PHE A 758 -32.78 -43.37 8.70
N ALA A 759 -33.46 -44.11 9.57
CA ALA A 759 -32.91 -44.54 10.83
C ALA A 759 -31.76 -45.56 10.60
N LYS A 760 -30.85 -45.61 11.57
CA LYS A 760 -29.47 -46.11 11.44
C LYS A 760 -29.31 -47.64 11.45
N GLU A 761 -30.38 -48.40 11.36
CA GLU A 761 -30.36 -49.86 11.45
C GLU A 761 -31.32 -50.40 10.39
N ASP A 762 -30.78 -50.78 9.23
CA ASP A 762 -31.35 -51.77 8.28
C ASP A 762 -30.49 -51.74 7.01
N ALA A 763 -29.25 -52.24 7.15
CA ALA A 763 -28.57 -52.83 6.00
C ALA A 763 -29.28 -54.16 5.72
N GLU A 764 -29.66 -54.39 4.46
CA GLU A 764 -30.29 -55.62 3.95
C GLU A 764 -31.81 -55.77 4.12
N ARG A 765 -32.60 -55.04 3.29
CA ARG A 765 -33.82 -55.59 2.67
C ARG A 765 -34.30 -54.74 1.50
N SER A 766 -34.74 -55.42 0.45
CA SER A 766 -35.29 -54.90 -0.80
C SER A 766 -36.48 -53.96 -0.55
N VAL A 767 -36.40 -52.73 -1.04
CA VAL A 767 -37.49 -51.76 -0.99
C VAL A 767 -38.34 -51.95 -2.24
N TRP A 768 -39.58 -52.47 -2.12
CA TRP A 768 -40.80 -52.10 -2.87
C TRP A 768 -41.95 -53.04 -2.41
N GLU A 769 -42.66 -52.70 -1.34
CA GLU A 769 -44.02 -53.23 -1.09
C GLU A 769 -44.96 -52.08 -0.70
N ASP A 770 -46.14 -52.08 -1.34
CA ASP A 770 -47.14 -51.02 -1.32
C ASP A 770 -47.94 -50.96 0.00
N GLY A 771 -48.19 -49.75 0.49
CA GLY A 771 -49.22 -49.45 1.49
C GLY A 771 -50.37 -48.63 0.88
N PRO A 772 -51.65 -48.94 1.14
CA PRO A 772 -52.76 -48.36 0.41
C PRO A 772 -53.27 -47.06 1.06
N GLY A 773 -53.34 -45.99 0.26
CA GLY A 773 -54.27 -44.87 0.50
C GLY A 773 -53.65 -43.46 0.39
N GLY A 774 -54.09 -42.70 -0.63
CA GLY A 774 -53.97 -41.23 -0.60
C GLY A 774 -53.81 -40.52 -1.95
N ALA A 775 -54.94 -40.27 -2.63
CA ALA A 775 -55.30 -39.19 -3.59
C ALA A 775 -54.38 -38.76 -4.76
N PRO A 776 -54.96 -38.30 -5.90
CA PRO A 776 -54.27 -38.23 -7.18
C PRO A 776 -53.75 -36.82 -7.49
N SER A 777 -52.45 -36.68 -7.76
CA SER A 777 -51.93 -35.51 -8.46
C SER A 777 -50.77 -35.90 -9.37
N VAL A 778 -50.94 -35.55 -10.64
CA VAL A 778 -50.01 -35.63 -11.78
C VAL A 778 -49.65 -37.05 -12.21
N ARG A 779 -50.08 -37.41 -13.42
CA ARG A 779 -49.69 -38.62 -14.15
C ARG A 779 -48.19 -38.56 -14.48
N ALA A 780 -47.32 -38.84 -13.52
CA ALA A 780 -46.04 -39.43 -13.87
C ALA A 780 -46.34 -40.86 -14.32
N VAL A 781 -46.24 -41.11 -15.63
CA VAL A 781 -46.25 -42.47 -16.15
C VAL A 781 -45.10 -43.20 -15.46
N ARG A 782 -45.40 -44.04 -14.47
CA ARG A 782 -44.40 -44.92 -13.88
C ARG A 782 -44.03 -45.95 -14.95
N PRO A 783 -42.79 -46.02 -15.43
CA PRO A 783 -42.41 -47.05 -16.38
C PRO A 783 -42.42 -48.39 -15.64
N GLN A 784 -43.44 -49.22 -15.85
CA GLN A 784 -43.43 -50.60 -15.38
C GLN A 784 -42.31 -51.35 -16.12
N GLY A 785 -41.39 -51.96 -15.37
CA GLY A 785 -40.38 -52.87 -15.91
C GLY A 785 -38.97 -52.32 -16.11
N ARG A 786 -38.63 -51.12 -15.61
CA ARG A 786 -37.23 -50.61 -15.62
C ARG A 786 -36.54 -50.87 -14.27
N THR A 787 -35.38 -51.52 -14.30
CA THR A 787 -34.50 -51.72 -13.13
C THR A 787 -33.98 -50.36 -12.62
N ALA A 788 -33.98 -50.15 -11.30
CA ALA A 788 -33.47 -48.92 -10.69
C ALA A 788 -32.00 -48.66 -11.04
N GLY A 789 -31.68 -47.44 -11.47
CA GLY A 789 -30.31 -47.00 -11.75
C GLY A 789 -29.49 -46.82 -10.47
N GLN A 790 -28.16 -46.89 -10.60
CA GLN A 790 -27.23 -46.62 -9.49
C GLN A 790 -26.76 -45.17 -9.55
N VAL A 791 -26.79 -44.48 -8.41
CA VAL A 791 -26.29 -43.10 -8.27
C VAL A 791 -24.90 -43.14 -7.63
N HIS A 792 -23.91 -42.60 -8.32
CA HIS A 792 -22.55 -42.45 -7.80
C HIS A 792 -22.25 -40.96 -7.59
N TYR A 793 -21.87 -40.62 -6.36
CA TYR A 793 -21.43 -39.28 -6.02
C TYR A 793 -19.90 -39.20 -6.03
N TYR A 794 -19.38 -38.19 -6.71
CA TYR A 794 -17.96 -37.84 -6.69
C TYR A 794 -17.84 -36.40 -6.21
N HIS A 795 -16.99 -36.17 -5.22
CA HIS A 795 -16.71 -34.83 -4.72
C HIS A 795 -15.99 -34.00 -5.81
N PHE A 796 -16.26 -32.70 -5.91
CA PHE A 796 -15.72 -31.88 -7.00
C PHE A 796 -14.18 -31.75 -6.98
N SER A 797 -13.55 -32.00 -5.83
CA SER A 797 -12.09 -32.06 -5.68
C SER A 797 -11.49 -33.44 -5.96
N ASP A 798 -12.30 -34.47 -6.20
CA ASP A 798 -11.83 -35.82 -6.50
C ASP A 798 -11.41 -35.93 -7.97
N TYR A 799 -10.18 -35.52 -8.27
CA TYR A 799 -9.59 -35.65 -9.60
C TYR A 799 -9.31 -37.09 -10.04
N MET A 800 -9.38 -38.05 -9.11
CA MET A 800 -9.18 -39.47 -9.39
C MET A 800 -10.48 -40.19 -9.71
N ALA A 801 -11.62 -39.50 -9.63
CA ALA A 801 -12.91 -40.02 -10.03
C ALA A 801 -12.83 -40.56 -11.48
N PRO A 802 -13.42 -41.73 -11.77
CA PRO A 802 -13.34 -42.36 -13.09
C PRO A 802 -13.73 -41.43 -14.25
N ILE A 803 -14.73 -40.56 -14.05
CA ILE A 803 -15.20 -39.62 -15.08
C ILE A 803 -14.15 -38.57 -15.51
N ALA A 804 -13.08 -38.38 -14.72
CA ALA A 804 -11.93 -37.55 -15.08
C ALA A 804 -10.95 -38.22 -16.06
N SER A 805 -11.18 -39.49 -16.41
CA SER A 805 -10.36 -40.27 -17.34
C SER A 805 -11.07 -40.49 -18.68
N GLY A 806 -10.33 -40.34 -19.79
CA GLY A 806 -10.83 -40.69 -21.13
C GLY A 806 -11.18 -42.17 -21.29
N THR A 807 -10.59 -43.05 -20.47
CA THR A 807 -10.85 -44.49 -20.50
C THR A 807 -12.19 -44.88 -19.86
N PHE A 808 -12.74 -44.04 -18.99
CA PHE A 808 -14.05 -44.27 -18.39
C PHE A 808 -15.13 -43.99 -19.42
N ARG A 809 -15.98 -44.97 -19.71
CA ARG A 809 -17.02 -44.86 -20.73
C ARG A 809 -18.31 -44.32 -20.11
N ASN A 810 -18.87 -43.30 -20.72
CA ASN A 810 -20.20 -42.76 -20.44
C ASN A 810 -20.84 -42.26 -21.74
N GLU A 811 -22.16 -42.12 -21.75
CA GLU A 811 -22.92 -41.72 -22.93
C GLU A 811 -23.03 -40.20 -23.08
N GLY A 812 -22.91 -39.46 -21.98
CA GLY A 812 -22.85 -38.01 -21.97
C GLY A 812 -22.76 -37.41 -20.57
N MET A 813 -22.61 -36.09 -20.53
CA MET A 813 -22.51 -35.30 -19.31
C MET A 813 -23.39 -34.07 -19.41
N VAL A 814 -23.95 -33.66 -18.27
CA VAL A 814 -24.71 -32.41 -18.14
C VAL A 814 -24.07 -31.59 -17.03
N ILE A 815 -23.88 -30.29 -17.26
CA ILE A 815 -23.54 -29.33 -16.21
C ILE A 815 -24.76 -28.46 -15.95
N CYS A 816 -25.43 -28.67 -14.81
CA CYS A 816 -26.65 -27.97 -14.43
C CYS A 816 -26.70 -27.69 -12.90
N PRO A 817 -26.79 -26.42 -12.46
CA PRO A 817 -26.61 -25.23 -13.28
C PRO A 817 -25.13 -25.03 -13.67
N CYS A 818 -24.87 -24.50 -14.87
CA CYS A 818 -23.54 -24.10 -15.30
C CYS A 818 -23.34 -22.61 -15.09
N SER A 819 -22.36 -22.23 -14.25
CA SER A 819 -22.04 -20.82 -14.00
C SER A 819 -21.19 -20.22 -15.12
N GLY A 820 -21.16 -18.89 -15.24
CA GLY A 820 -20.33 -18.18 -16.21
C GLY A 820 -18.83 -18.45 -16.01
N ALA A 821 -18.40 -18.65 -14.76
CA ALA A 821 -17.05 -19.08 -14.44
C ALA A 821 -16.78 -20.51 -14.94
N THR A 822 -17.74 -21.43 -14.76
CA THR A 822 -17.66 -22.81 -15.27
C THR A 822 -17.66 -22.85 -16.80
N VAL A 823 -18.50 -22.05 -17.47
CA VAL A 823 -18.51 -21.92 -18.94
C VAL A 823 -17.16 -21.42 -19.44
N SER A 824 -16.59 -20.38 -18.79
CA SER A 824 -15.24 -19.91 -19.12
C SER A 824 -14.20 -20.99 -18.90
N ALA A 825 -14.30 -21.74 -17.81
CA ALA A 825 -13.36 -22.80 -17.48
C ALA A 825 -13.36 -23.94 -18.50
N VAL A 826 -14.54 -24.32 -19.02
CA VAL A 826 -14.72 -25.34 -20.07
C VAL A 826 -14.28 -24.81 -21.43
N ALA A 827 -14.67 -23.58 -21.80
CA ALA A 827 -14.29 -22.96 -23.08
C ALA A 827 -12.76 -22.89 -23.28
N HIS A 828 -12.02 -22.71 -22.18
CA HIS A 828 -10.57 -22.56 -22.18
C HIS A 828 -9.81 -23.78 -21.62
N ALA A 829 -10.49 -24.93 -21.44
CA ALA A 829 -9.92 -26.18 -20.95
C ALA A 829 -9.05 -26.05 -19.67
N SER A 830 -9.51 -25.24 -18.72
CA SER A 830 -8.73 -24.90 -17.51
C SER A 830 -8.63 -26.04 -16.49
N SER A 831 -9.52 -27.04 -16.54
CA SER A 831 -9.47 -28.28 -15.73
C SER A 831 -9.23 -28.10 -14.21
N GLN A 832 -9.70 -26.99 -13.61
CA GLN A 832 -9.44 -26.64 -12.19
C GLN A 832 -10.27 -27.39 -11.13
N ASN A 833 -11.14 -28.31 -11.54
CA ASN A 833 -11.88 -29.22 -10.65
C ASN A 833 -12.37 -30.42 -11.47
N LEU A 834 -12.99 -31.40 -10.81
CA LEU A 834 -13.53 -32.60 -11.44
C LEU A 834 -14.55 -32.27 -12.55
N VAL A 835 -15.42 -31.28 -12.35
CA VAL A 835 -16.45 -30.90 -13.33
C VAL A 835 -15.81 -30.38 -14.62
N HIS A 836 -14.82 -29.49 -14.50
CA HIS A 836 -14.09 -28.95 -15.66
C HIS A 836 -13.32 -30.06 -16.38
N ARG A 837 -12.64 -30.91 -15.62
CA ARG A 837 -11.84 -32.02 -16.17
C ARG A 837 -12.70 -33.07 -16.86
N ALA A 838 -13.86 -33.40 -16.29
CA ALA A 838 -14.83 -34.30 -16.91
C ALA A 838 -15.38 -33.70 -18.20
N ALA A 839 -15.71 -32.40 -18.22
CA ALA A 839 -16.17 -31.71 -19.42
C ALA A 839 -15.11 -31.69 -20.54
N ASP A 840 -13.85 -31.43 -20.18
CA ASP A 840 -12.72 -31.49 -21.12
C ASP A 840 -12.54 -32.91 -21.70
N VAL A 841 -12.75 -33.95 -20.88
CA VAL A 841 -12.79 -35.33 -21.35
C VAL A 841 -13.93 -35.55 -22.34
N GLN A 842 -15.12 -35.01 -22.10
CA GLN A 842 -16.23 -35.15 -23.06
C GLN A 842 -15.89 -34.49 -24.40
N LEU A 843 -15.38 -33.27 -24.37
CA LEU A 843 -15.06 -32.52 -25.58
C LEU A 843 -13.94 -33.19 -26.39
N LYS A 844 -12.84 -33.59 -25.74
CA LYS A 844 -11.70 -34.21 -26.46
C LYS A 844 -12.02 -35.61 -27.00
N GLU A 845 -12.85 -36.38 -26.29
CA GLU A 845 -13.30 -37.71 -26.72
C GLU A 845 -14.51 -37.64 -27.66
N ARG A 846 -14.98 -36.43 -28.01
CA ARG A 846 -16.16 -36.16 -28.86
C ARG A 846 -17.44 -36.84 -28.37
N ARG A 847 -17.63 -36.82 -27.05
CA ARG A 847 -18.83 -37.32 -26.37
C ARG A 847 -19.77 -36.17 -26.05
N LYS A 848 -21.01 -36.52 -25.73
CA LYS A 848 -22.06 -35.52 -25.55
C LYS A 848 -21.87 -34.73 -24.26
N LEU A 849 -21.76 -33.41 -24.38
CA LEU A 849 -21.74 -32.48 -23.26
C LEU A 849 -22.89 -31.49 -23.41
N VAL A 850 -23.76 -31.41 -22.40
CA VAL A 850 -24.86 -30.43 -22.34
C VAL A 850 -24.54 -29.40 -21.26
N ILE A 851 -24.54 -28.12 -21.63
CA ILE A 851 -24.27 -27.00 -20.74
C ILE A 851 -25.56 -26.22 -20.51
N VAL A 852 -25.97 -26.09 -19.25
CA VAL A 852 -27.18 -25.37 -18.85
C VAL A 852 -26.81 -24.05 -18.15
N PRO A 853 -26.58 -22.94 -18.89
CA PRO A 853 -26.15 -21.68 -18.30
C PRO A 853 -27.22 -21.10 -17.36
N ARG A 854 -26.79 -20.46 -16.26
CA ARG A 854 -27.70 -19.85 -15.28
C ARG A 854 -27.72 -18.33 -15.24
N GLU A 855 -26.75 -17.66 -15.85
CA GLU A 855 -26.62 -16.19 -15.79
C GLU A 855 -27.61 -15.46 -16.71
N ALA A 856 -28.26 -14.43 -16.18
CA ALA A 856 -29.04 -13.46 -16.95
C ALA A 856 -29.01 -12.09 -16.25
N PRO A 857 -28.72 -10.97 -16.95
CA PRO A 857 -28.32 -10.88 -18.36
C PRO A 857 -26.90 -11.40 -18.62
N MET A 858 -26.56 -11.66 -19.88
CA MET A 858 -25.22 -12.12 -20.29
C MET A 858 -24.41 -10.98 -20.92
N SER A 859 -23.12 -10.92 -20.56
CA SER A 859 -22.12 -10.05 -21.20
C SER A 859 -21.64 -10.61 -22.55
N SER A 860 -21.04 -9.75 -23.38
CA SER A 860 -20.40 -10.18 -24.64
C SER A 860 -19.29 -11.21 -24.43
N ILE A 861 -18.62 -11.20 -23.27
CA ILE A 861 -17.58 -12.18 -22.89
C ILE A 861 -18.21 -13.56 -22.65
N GLN A 862 -19.30 -13.62 -21.88
CA GLN A 862 -20.01 -14.88 -21.62
C GLN A 862 -20.59 -15.48 -22.90
N LEU A 863 -21.14 -14.64 -23.79
CA LEU A 863 -21.65 -15.08 -25.09
C LEU A 863 -20.55 -15.67 -25.98
N ARG A 864 -19.34 -15.07 -26.00
CA ARG A 864 -18.19 -15.63 -26.73
C ARG A 864 -17.75 -16.98 -26.16
N ASN A 865 -17.70 -17.13 -24.84
CA ASN A 865 -17.33 -18.41 -24.21
C ASN A 865 -18.38 -19.51 -24.50
N LEU A 866 -19.67 -19.18 -24.53
CA LEU A 866 -20.73 -20.12 -24.94
C LEU A 866 -20.58 -20.51 -26.42
N CYS A 867 -20.22 -19.55 -27.29
CA CYS A 867 -19.92 -19.82 -28.69
C CYS A 867 -18.76 -20.81 -28.84
N LEU A 868 -17.65 -20.58 -28.12
CA LEU A 868 -16.49 -21.48 -28.11
C LEU A 868 -16.85 -22.88 -27.62
N CYS A 869 -17.64 -23.00 -26.54
CA CYS A 869 -18.11 -24.31 -26.07
C CYS A 869 -18.96 -25.03 -27.14
N SER A 870 -19.84 -24.30 -27.83
CA SER A 870 -20.68 -24.85 -28.89
C SER A 870 -19.85 -25.30 -30.11
N GLU A 871 -18.86 -24.51 -30.50
CA GLU A 871 -17.92 -24.84 -31.58
C GLU A 871 -17.06 -26.08 -31.25
N ALA A 872 -16.71 -26.24 -29.97
CA ALA A 872 -16.00 -27.42 -29.47
C ALA A 872 -16.87 -28.69 -29.43
N GLY A 873 -18.19 -28.57 -29.65
CA GLY A 873 -19.13 -29.69 -29.71
C GLY A 873 -20.04 -29.85 -28.49
N ALA A 874 -20.06 -28.89 -27.55
CA ALA A 874 -21.05 -28.88 -26.48
C ALA A 874 -22.43 -28.42 -27.00
N VAL A 875 -23.50 -28.94 -26.41
CA VAL A 875 -24.86 -28.44 -26.60
C VAL A 875 -25.15 -27.39 -25.53
N VAL A 876 -25.37 -26.15 -25.94
CA VAL A 876 -25.80 -25.07 -25.04
C VAL A 876 -27.33 -25.11 -24.93
N LEU A 877 -27.85 -25.45 -23.74
CA LEU A 877 -29.28 -25.58 -23.45
C LEU A 877 -29.61 -24.66 -22.26
N PRO A 878 -29.92 -23.38 -22.48
CA PRO A 878 -30.37 -22.49 -21.41
C PRO A 878 -31.64 -23.03 -20.75
N ALA A 879 -31.78 -22.85 -19.44
CA ALA A 879 -32.98 -23.21 -18.69
C ALA A 879 -34.15 -22.24 -19.00
N SER A 880 -34.64 -22.30 -20.24
CA SER A 880 -35.69 -21.44 -20.80
C SER A 880 -36.97 -22.26 -21.01
N PRO A 881 -37.79 -22.49 -19.97
CA PRO A 881 -38.95 -23.35 -20.08
C PRO A 881 -40.05 -22.75 -20.98
N GLY A 882 -40.71 -23.61 -21.75
CA GLY A 882 -41.87 -23.23 -22.53
C GLY A 882 -43.14 -23.18 -21.67
N TRP A 883 -44.07 -22.27 -21.98
CA TRP A 883 -45.36 -22.17 -21.26
C TRP A 883 -46.53 -22.83 -22.01
N TYR A 884 -46.28 -23.34 -23.22
CA TYR A 884 -47.31 -23.79 -24.15
C TYR A 884 -47.82 -25.22 -23.90
N HIS A 885 -47.31 -25.93 -22.88
CA HIS A 885 -47.69 -27.32 -22.56
C HIS A 885 -48.61 -27.44 -21.33
N GLY A 886 -49.35 -26.37 -21.02
CA GLY A 886 -50.34 -26.39 -19.92
C GLY A 886 -49.73 -26.38 -18.52
N VAL A 887 -48.81 -25.45 -18.26
CA VAL A 887 -48.12 -25.27 -16.97
C VAL A 887 -49.09 -24.89 -15.85
N ASN A 888 -49.13 -25.69 -14.78
CA ASN A 888 -49.90 -25.48 -13.56
C ASN A 888 -49.02 -25.34 -12.31
N SER A 889 -47.74 -25.74 -12.38
CA SER A 889 -46.79 -25.69 -11.27
C SER A 889 -45.38 -25.30 -11.73
N VAL A 890 -44.54 -24.88 -10.78
CA VAL A 890 -43.10 -24.66 -11.04
C VAL A 890 -42.41 -25.97 -11.43
N MET A 891 -42.87 -27.11 -10.91
CA MET A 891 -42.34 -28.42 -11.29
C MET A 891 -42.58 -28.71 -12.76
N ASP A 892 -43.70 -28.28 -13.35
CA ASP A 892 -43.97 -28.49 -14.78
C ASP A 892 -42.96 -27.74 -15.66
N LEU A 893 -42.47 -26.57 -15.20
CA LEU A 893 -41.40 -25.82 -15.88
C LEU A 893 -40.04 -26.50 -15.72
N VAL A 894 -39.78 -27.10 -14.55
CA VAL A 894 -38.57 -27.90 -14.30
C VAL A 894 -38.58 -29.16 -15.16
N ASP A 895 -39.67 -29.90 -15.16
CA ASP A 895 -39.89 -31.12 -15.94
C ASP A 895 -39.72 -30.86 -17.43
N PHE A 896 -40.16 -29.70 -17.93
CA PHE A 896 -39.86 -29.28 -19.30
C PHE A 896 -38.36 -29.17 -19.56
N VAL A 897 -37.61 -28.44 -18.73
CA VAL A 897 -36.15 -28.27 -18.93
C VAL A 897 -35.42 -29.62 -18.79
N VAL A 898 -35.79 -30.43 -17.79
CA VAL A 898 -35.22 -31.76 -17.55
C VAL A 898 -35.52 -32.70 -18.72
N SER A 899 -36.75 -32.71 -19.23
CA SER A 899 -37.12 -33.50 -20.40
C SER A 899 -36.26 -33.16 -21.62
N ARG A 900 -36.02 -31.86 -21.87
CA ARG A 900 -35.14 -31.42 -22.97
C ARG A 900 -33.68 -31.83 -22.77
N ILE A 901 -33.19 -31.84 -21.53
CA ILE A 901 -31.84 -32.36 -21.21
C ILE A 901 -31.78 -33.87 -21.47
N CYS A 902 -32.77 -34.63 -21.01
CA CYS A 902 -32.88 -36.07 -21.26
C CYS A 902 -32.95 -36.39 -22.75
N ASP A 903 -33.73 -35.64 -23.53
CA ASP A 903 -33.80 -35.75 -24.99
C ASP A 903 -32.42 -35.55 -25.64
N GLN A 904 -31.66 -34.54 -25.19
CA GLN A 904 -30.30 -34.34 -25.68
C GLN A 904 -29.43 -35.55 -25.37
N LEU A 905 -29.49 -36.10 -24.15
CA LEU A 905 -28.72 -37.27 -23.78
C LEU A 905 -29.19 -38.58 -24.44
N GLY A 906 -30.40 -38.63 -24.99
CA GLY A 906 -31.00 -39.87 -25.50
C GLY A 906 -31.61 -40.74 -24.41
N VAL A 907 -31.95 -40.15 -23.26
CA VAL A 907 -32.60 -40.83 -22.14
C VAL A 907 -34.11 -40.74 -22.32
N ASP A 908 -34.77 -41.89 -22.51
CA ASP A 908 -36.23 -41.98 -22.59
C ASP A 908 -36.88 -41.42 -21.32
N ASN A 909 -37.85 -40.53 -21.48
CA ASN A 909 -38.57 -39.89 -20.39
C ASN A 909 -40.01 -39.56 -20.79
N ASP A 910 -40.92 -39.64 -19.81
CA ASP A 910 -42.35 -39.31 -19.96
C ASP A 910 -42.73 -38.05 -19.16
N LEU A 911 -41.75 -37.14 -18.94
CA LEU A 911 -41.90 -35.96 -18.07
C LEU A 911 -42.82 -34.88 -18.67
N ILE A 912 -42.92 -34.81 -20.00
CA ILE A 912 -43.82 -33.91 -20.71
C ILE A 912 -44.49 -34.65 -21.87
N GLN A 913 -45.70 -34.21 -22.24
CA GLN A 913 -46.36 -34.64 -23.47
C GLN A 913 -45.68 -33.97 -24.67
N ARG A 914 -45.26 -34.76 -25.66
CA ARG A 914 -44.55 -34.25 -26.84
C ARG A 914 -45.51 -33.55 -27.79
N TRP A 915 -45.00 -32.56 -28.51
CA TRP A 915 -45.81 -31.80 -29.46
C TRP A 915 -46.29 -32.71 -30.61
N GLY A 916 -47.60 -32.92 -30.69
CA GLY A 916 -48.24 -33.75 -31.73
C GLY A 916 -48.50 -35.21 -31.34
N GLU A 917 -48.16 -35.61 -30.10
CA GLU A 917 -48.52 -36.90 -29.50
C GLU A 917 -49.74 -36.81 -28.59
#